data_AF-A0A0E4CN12-F1
#
_entry.id   AF-A0A0E4CN12-F1
#
_cell.length_a   1.000
_cell.length_b   1.000
_cell.length_c   1.000
_cell.angle_alpha   90.00
_cell.angle_beta   90.00
_cell.angle_gamma   90.00
#
_symmetry.space_group_name_H-M   'P 1'
#
loop_
_entity.id
_entity.type
_entity.pdbx_description
1 polymer ?
#
loop_
_entity_poly.entity_id
_entity_poly.type
_entity_poly.pdbx_seq_one_letter_code
_entity_poly.pdbx_strand_id
1 'polypeptide(L)'
;MNPYSAYTRRLRVSALAAVANPSYTRIDTWNLLDDACRHLAEVDLAGLDKTHEVAKVRRLLDRLGAYERYWLYPGAGNLATYRAHLDGLSTVRLAEEVSLAVRLLSEYGDRTALFDTSAPLADQELVAQAKQQQFYTVLLADDSPNTGPDCLAEALRALRCPSDDVQFELLVVPSVEDAITAVALNGEIQAAIIRHDVALRSRDRVPLMNTLLGATDDAVGRDSGSDCIECGDWIRELRPHIDLYLLTDESIAAGNDEENDVYDRTFYRLNDVTDLHSTVLAGLRNRFATPFFDALRAYADSPVGQFHALPVARGASIFNSRSLQDMGEFYGRNIFMAETSTTSGGLDSLLDPHGNIKKAMDKAARTWHSNQTYFVTNGTSTANKIVVQSLTRPGDIVLIDRNCHKSHHYGLVLAGAYPLYLDAYPLPQFAIYGAVSLQTIKKALLDLEAAGQLDKVRMLLLTNCIFDGVVYNPLRVMEEVLAIKPDICFLWDEAWYAFATAVPWARQRTAMVAADRLEQMLASPEYAAEYRDWTASMEGIPRSEWVNHRLLPDPGKARVRVYATHSTHKSLSAFRQASMIHVRDRDFNSRARDAFGEAFLTHTSTSPNQQLLASLDLARRQVDIEGFQLVRQTYDMALVFRHRVRKDRLISKWFRILDEADLVPEEFRASAVSSYREVRQGALAEWNEAWRSDQFVLDPTRVTLFLGNTGMNGYDFREKILMDRFGIQINKTSINSVLLIFTIGVTWSSVHHLLDVLRRVATDLDRERELASVADWTLHQRRVEEITEDLPHLPDFSEFDIAFRPVDACAFGDMRAAFYAGYEESDREYVQIGSAGRRIAEGRKLVSTTFVVPYPPGFPVLVPGQVVSKEILYFLAQLDVKEIHGYNPDLGLSVFTVEALDRLEAQRSAATAAVGTAYPSFELPPDASVLNGGRNGDRVKQTEDV
;
A
#
# COMPACT_ATOMS: atom_id res chain seq x y z
N MET A 1 -9.38 -11.46 11.35
CA MET A 1 -10.38 -11.82 12.37
C MET A 1 -10.90 -10.55 13.00
N ASN A 2 -12.20 -10.28 12.84
CA ASN A 2 -12.93 -9.33 13.65
C ASN A 2 -13.37 -10.06 14.93
N PRO A 3 -12.69 -9.89 16.08
CA PRO A 3 -13.09 -10.54 17.32
C PRO A 3 -14.38 -9.94 17.92
N TYR A 4 -15.01 -8.96 17.27
CA TYR A 4 -16.16 -8.21 17.76
C TYR A 4 -17.49 -8.54 17.06
N SER A 5 -17.55 -9.63 16.29
CA SER A 5 -18.84 -10.16 15.83
C SER A 5 -19.53 -10.86 17.00
N ALA A 6 -20.79 -10.50 17.28
CA ALA A 6 -21.62 -11.14 18.30
C ALA A 6 -21.85 -12.65 18.04
N TYR A 7 -21.50 -13.13 16.84
CA TYR A 7 -21.63 -14.51 16.39
C TYR A 7 -20.26 -15.19 16.27
N THR A 8 -20.13 -16.38 16.84
CA THR A 8 -18.93 -17.21 16.71
C THR A 8 -18.80 -17.73 15.27
N ARG A 9 -17.81 -17.24 14.51
CA ARG A 9 -17.49 -17.78 13.18
C ARG A 9 -17.05 -19.26 13.28
N ARG A 10 -17.68 -20.14 12.52
CA ARG A 10 -17.39 -21.59 12.45
C ARG A 10 -16.35 -21.92 11.37
N LEU A 11 -16.26 -21.12 10.32
CA LEU A 11 -15.27 -21.22 9.25
C LEU A 11 -13.99 -20.48 9.64
N ARG A 12 -12.84 -20.98 9.15
CA ARG A 12 -11.53 -20.32 9.32
C ARG A 12 -10.96 -19.97 7.96
N VAL A 13 -11.23 -18.77 7.47
CA VAL A 13 -10.74 -18.34 6.16
C VAL A 13 -9.32 -17.80 6.27
N SER A 14 -8.41 -18.40 5.52
CA SER A 14 -7.03 -17.97 5.37
C SER A 14 -6.92 -16.98 4.20
N ALA A 15 -6.87 -15.68 4.51
CA ALA A 15 -6.67 -14.64 3.50
C ALA A 15 -5.39 -14.87 2.65
N LEU A 16 -4.32 -15.40 3.25
CA LEU A 16 -3.09 -15.74 2.53
C LEU A 16 -3.19 -17.02 1.68
N ALA A 17 -4.06 -17.97 2.04
CA ALA A 17 -4.32 -19.13 1.18
C ALA A 17 -5.01 -18.75 -0.13
N ALA A 18 -5.54 -17.52 -0.26
CA ALA A 18 -5.98 -16.97 -1.54
C ALA A 18 -4.79 -16.55 -2.43
N VAL A 19 -3.67 -16.09 -1.85
CA VAL A 19 -2.43 -15.77 -2.58
C VAL A 19 -1.78 -17.03 -3.13
N ALA A 20 -1.53 -17.99 -2.25
CA ALA A 20 -0.74 -19.18 -2.56
C ALA A 20 -1.58 -20.29 -3.22
N ASN A 21 -2.56 -19.92 -4.06
CA ASN A 21 -3.63 -20.82 -4.51
C ASN A 21 -3.63 -21.17 -6.02
N PRO A 22 -3.79 -22.46 -6.43
CA PRO A 22 -3.75 -22.97 -7.81
C PRO A 22 -4.45 -22.20 -8.95
N SER A 23 -5.31 -21.23 -8.68
CA SER A 23 -5.69 -20.22 -9.69
C SER A 23 -4.50 -19.49 -10.32
N TYR A 24 -3.34 -19.41 -9.65
CA TYR A 24 -2.07 -18.97 -10.27
C TYR A 24 -1.71 -19.80 -11.50
N THR A 25 -2.04 -21.10 -11.48
CA THR A 25 -1.85 -22.02 -12.60
C THR A 25 -3.10 -22.13 -13.45
N ARG A 26 -4.16 -21.35 -13.25
CA ARG A 26 -5.37 -21.54 -14.07
C ARG A 26 -5.05 -21.29 -15.53
N ILE A 27 -4.54 -20.09 -15.85
CA ILE A 27 -4.15 -19.73 -17.23
C ILE A 27 -3.00 -20.63 -17.69
N ASP A 28 -2.00 -20.90 -16.86
CA ASP A 28 -0.90 -21.81 -17.22
C ASP A 28 -1.38 -23.25 -17.49
N THR A 29 -2.34 -23.77 -16.72
CA THR A 29 -2.91 -25.12 -16.91
C THR A 29 -3.75 -25.15 -18.16
N TRP A 30 -4.47 -24.07 -18.48
CA TRP A 30 -5.15 -23.89 -19.76
C TRP A 30 -4.16 -23.88 -20.93
N ASN A 31 -3.06 -23.12 -20.85
CA ASN A 31 -1.99 -23.13 -21.86
C ASN A 31 -1.35 -24.53 -22.02
N LEU A 32 -1.07 -25.22 -20.92
CA LEU A 32 -0.55 -26.58 -20.93
C LEU A 32 -1.56 -27.58 -21.51
N LEU A 33 -2.86 -27.37 -21.27
CA LEU A 33 -3.93 -28.18 -21.85
C LEU A 33 -3.99 -27.96 -23.36
N ASP A 34 -3.90 -26.72 -23.82
CA ASP A 34 -3.85 -26.40 -25.25
C ASP A 34 -2.69 -27.10 -25.96
N ASP A 35 -1.47 -26.95 -25.42
CA ASP A 35 -0.28 -27.65 -25.93
C ASP A 35 -0.49 -29.18 -25.97
N ALA A 36 -1.04 -29.75 -24.88
CA ALA A 36 -1.28 -31.19 -24.79
C ALA A 36 -2.36 -31.67 -25.76
N CYS A 37 -3.42 -30.89 -25.99
CA CYS A 37 -4.48 -31.24 -26.93
C CYS A 37 -3.99 -31.15 -28.39
N ARG A 38 -3.21 -30.12 -28.74
CA ARG A 38 -2.58 -30.01 -30.07
C ARG A 38 -1.65 -31.20 -30.32
N HIS A 39 -0.82 -31.55 -29.35
CA HIS A 39 0.06 -32.70 -29.49
C HIS A 39 -0.71 -34.03 -29.58
N LEU A 40 -1.77 -34.23 -28.78
CA LEU A 40 -2.64 -35.40 -28.88
C LEU A 40 -3.28 -35.52 -30.27
N ALA A 41 -3.74 -34.42 -30.86
CA ALA A 41 -4.30 -34.41 -32.21
C ALA A 41 -3.25 -34.79 -33.27
N GLU A 42 -2.02 -34.29 -33.16
CA GLU A 42 -0.91 -34.68 -34.04
C GLU A 42 -0.58 -36.18 -33.94
N VAL A 43 -0.48 -36.72 -32.72
CA VAL A 43 -0.21 -38.14 -32.45
C VAL A 43 -1.35 -39.02 -33.00
N ASP A 44 -2.59 -38.59 -32.84
CA ASP A 44 -3.77 -39.28 -33.38
C ASP A 44 -3.79 -39.30 -34.90
N LEU A 45 -3.56 -38.16 -35.55
CA LEU A 45 -3.47 -38.04 -37.00
C LEU A 45 -2.31 -38.86 -37.59
N ALA A 46 -1.20 -38.99 -36.84
CA ALA A 46 -0.06 -39.81 -37.22
C ALA A 46 -0.29 -41.32 -37.00
N GLY A 47 -1.42 -41.73 -36.39
CA GLY A 47 -1.73 -43.14 -36.12
C GLY A 47 -0.85 -43.78 -35.05
N LEU A 48 -0.26 -42.99 -34.16
CA LEU A 48 0.64 -43.45 -33.10
C LEU A 48 -0.12 -43.85 -31.82
N ASP A 49 0.56 -44.44 -30.83
CA ASP A 49 -0.04 -44.77 -29.53
C ASP A 49 -0.40 -43.49 -28.75
N LYS A 50 -1.69 -43.35 -28.44
CA LYS A 50 -2.30 -42.19 -27.79
C LYS A 50 -2.42 -42.31 -26.27
N THR A 51 -2.11 -43.47 -25.71
CA THR A 51 -2.42 -43.80 -24.30
C THR A 51 -1.82 -42.79 -23.33
N HIS A 52 -0.56 -42.40 -23.55
CA HIS A 52 0.13 -41.43 -22.71
C HIS A 52 -0.47 -40.02 -22.81
N GLU A 53 -0.72 -39.54 -24.02
CA GLU A 53 -1.23 -38.19 -24.27
C GLU A 53 -2.67 -38.04 -23.80
N VAL A 54 -3.54 -39.04 -24.02
CA VAL A 54 -4.90 -39.05 -23.46
C VAL A 54 -4.87 -38.98 -21.93
N ALA A 55 -3.98 -39.73 -21.29
CA ALA A 55 -3.82 -39.67 -19.83
C ALA A 55 -3.32 -38.30 -19.36
N LYS A 56 -2.44 -37.64 -20.13
CA LYS A 56 -1.94 -36.29 -19.84
C LYS A 56 -3.04 -35.24 -19.95
N VAL A 57 -3.81 -35.23 -21.05
CA VAL A 57 -4.94 -34.32 -21.25
C VAL A 57 -6.00 -34.54 -20.15
N ARG A 58 -6.33 -35.79 -19.83
CA ARG A 58 -7.28 -36.11 -18.74
C ARG A 58 -6.84 -35.53 -17.39
N ARG A 59 -5.57 -35.71 -17.02
CA ARG A 59 -5.02 -35.13 -15.77
C ARG A 59 -5.12 -33.60 -15.73
N LEU A 60 -4.92 -32.92 -16.86
CA LEU A 60 -5.04 -31.46 -16.94
C LEU A 60 -6.50 -31.01 -16.82
N LEU A 61 -7.44 -31.70 -17.49
CA LEU A 61 -8.89 -31.46 -17.35
C LEU A 61 -9.38 -31.74 -15.92
N ASP A 62 -8.84 -32.76 -15.24
CA ASP A 62 -9.13 -33.07 -13.83
C ASP A 62 -8.62 -31.98 -12.90
N ARG A 63 -7.41 -31.47 -13.16
CA ARG A 63 -6.87 -30.35 -12.41
C ARG A 63 -7.72 -29.10 -12.57
N LEU A 64 -8.12 -28.75 -13.80
CA LEU A 64 -9.01 -27.62 -14.09
C LEU A 64 -10.38 -27.77 -13.43
N GLY A 65 -10.95 -28.99 -13.45
CA GLY A 65 -12.26 -29.28 -12.88
C GLY A 65 -12.37 -29.03 -11.37
N ALA A 66 -11.24 -29.03 -10.66
CA ALA A 66 -11.20 -28.68 -9.25
C ALA A 66 -11.55 -27.21 -8.96
N TYR A 67 -11.48 -26.32 -9.94
CA TYR A 67 -11.67 -24.88 -9.72
C TYR A 67 -12.50 -24.15 -10.79
N GLU A 68 -12.66 -24.67 -12.01
CA GLU A 68 -13.49 -24.03 -13.08
C GLU A 68 -14.95 -23.76 -12.68
N ARG A 69 -15.44 -24.36 -11.58
CA ARG A 69 -16.76 -24.03 -11.01
C ARG A 69 -16.87 -22.60 -10.45
N TYR A 70 -15.76 -21.90 -10.24
CA TYR A 70 -15.71 -20.54 -9.69
C TYR A 70 -15.43 -19.44 -10.73
N TRP A 71 -15.49 -19.77 -12.02
CA TRP A 71 -15.35 -18.84 -13.14
C TRP A 71 -16.51 -19.03 -14.12
N LEU A 72 -16.90 -17.97 -14.80
CA LEU A 72 -17.91 -18.05 -15.86
C LEU A 72 -17.33 -18.67 -17.12
N TYR A 73 -16.08 -18.36 -17.46
CA TYR A 73 -15.44 -18.82 -18.69
C TYR A 73 -14.00 -19.32 -18.50
N PRO A 74 -13.61 -20.47 -19.10
CA PRO A 74 -14.45 -21.42 -19.84
C PRO A 74 -15.52 -22.10 -18.99
N GLY A 75 -15.30 -22.23 -17.68
CA GLY A 75 -16.30 -22.70 -16.75
C GLY A 75 -16.53 -24.21 -16.78
N ALA A 76 -17.29 -24.70 -15.81
CA ALA A 76 -17.54 -26.14 -15.63
C ALA A 76 -18.25 -26.81 -16.82
N GLY A 77 -19.14 -26.08 -17.52
CA GLY A 77 -19.89 -26.59 -18.66
C GLY A 77 -19.01 -26.93 -19.86
N ASN A 78 -18.16 -25.99 -20.30
CA ASN A 78 -17.22 -26.24 -21.40
C ASN A 78 -16.21 -27.34 -21.05
N LEU A 79 -15.76 -27.38 -19.79
CA LEU A 79 -14.86 -28.43 -19.34
C LEU A 79 -15.50 -29.83 -19.44
N ALA A 80 -16.80 -29.96 -19.16
CA ALA A 80 -17.53 -31.21 -19.35
C ALA A 80 -17.62 -31.61 -20.84
N THR A 81 -17.85 -30.64 -21.73
CA THR A 81 -17.82 -30.84 -23.19
C THR A 81 -16.45 -31.33 -23.66
N TYR A 82 -15.36 -30.72 -23.18
CA TYR A 82 -13.99 -31.14 -23.52
C TYR A 82 -13.67 -32.56 -23.03
N ARG A 83 -14.17 -32.94 -21.84
CA ARG A 83 -14.08 -34.33 -21.37
C ARG A 83 -14.81 -35.29 -22.30
N ALA A 84 -16.01 -34.94 -22.74
CA ALA A 84 -16.77 -35.76 -23.68
C ALA A 84 -16.04 -35.91 -25.03
N HIS A 85 -15.40 -34.85 -25.53
CA HIS A 85 -14.57 -34.94 -26.74
C HIS A 85 -13.34 -35.82 -26.55
N LEU A 86 -12.69 -35.77 -25.39
CA LEU A 86 -11.56 -36.65 -25.06
C LEU A 86 -12.01 -38.12 -24.97
N ASP A 87 -13.12 -38.39 -24.28
CA ASP A 87 -13.69 -39.74 -24.12
C ASP A 87 -14.13 -40.33 -25.48
N GLY A 88 -14.66 -39.49 -26.36
CA GLY A 88 -15.02 -39.83 -27.73
C GLY A 88 -13.85 -39.82 -28.73
N LEU A 89 -12.61 -39.59 -28.29
CA LEU A 89 -11.41 -39.46 -29.14
C LEU A 89 -11.57 -38.46 -30.31
N SER A 90 -12.36 -37.41 -30.12
CA SER A 90 -12.52 -36.30 -31.07
C SER A 90 -11.35 -35.30 -30.91
N THR A 91 -10.13 -35.77 -31.13
CA THR A 91 -8.88 -35.08 -30.74
C THR A 91 -8.67 -33.75 -31.46
N VAL A 92 -8.94 -33.68 -32.77
CA VAL A 92 -8.81 -32.45 -33.57
C VAL A 92 -9.78 -31.37 -33.07
N ARG A 93 -11.05 -31.73 -32.90
CA ARG A 93 -12.08 -30.82 -32.40
C ARG A 93 -11.77 -30.34 -30.98
N LEU A 94 -11.31 -31.24 -30.11
CA LEU A 94 -10.87 -30.90 -28.77
C LEU A 94 -9.74 -29.86 -28.81
N ALA A 95 -8.73 -30.06 -29.66
CA ALA A 95 -7.63 -29.11 -29.81
C ALA A 95 -8.10 -27.74 -30.30
N GLU A 96 -8.95 -27.69 -31.33
CA GLU A 96 -9.49 -26.44 -31.87
C GLU A 96 -10.31 -25.65 -30.84
N GLU A 97 -11.23 -26.31 -30.14
CA GLU A 97 -12.09 -25.66 -29.15
C GLU A 97 -11.31 -25.21 -27.90
N VAL A 98 -10.32 -26.00 -27.45
CA VAL A 98 -9.43 -25.60 -26.34
C VAL A 98 -8.55 -24.42 -26.76
N SER A 99 -7.94 -24.45 -27.95
CA SER A 99 -7.14 -23.32 -28.46
C SER A 99 -7.94 -22.03 -28.53
N LEU A 100 -9.20 -22.11 -28.98
CA LEU A 100 -10.10 -20.97 -28.99
C LEU A 100 -10.38 -20.49 -27.55
N ALA A 101 -10.68 -21.41 -26.63
CA ALA A 101 -10.97 -21.06 -25.25
C ALA A 101 -9.80 -20.39 -24.52
N VAL A 102 -8.57 -20.86 -24.73
CA VAL A 102 -7.37 -20.23 -24.15
C VAL A 102 -7.19 -18.81 -24.67
N ARG A 103 -7.39 -18.59 -25.97
CA ARG A 103 -7.29 -17.26 -26.59
C ARG A 103 -8.32 -16.31 -25.99
N LEU A 104 -9.58 -16.71 -25.97
CA LEU A 104 -10.68 -15.89 -25.46
C LEU A 104 -10.54 -15.62 -23.95
N LEU A 105 -10.12 -16.63 -23.18
CA LEU A 105 -9.84 -16.47 -21.75
C LEU A 105 -8.73 -15.43 -21.52
N SER A 106 -7.68 -15.46 -22.32
CA SER A 106 -6.54 -14.54 -22.18
C SER A 106 -6.88 -13.09 -22.55
N GLU A 107 -7.79 -12.90 -23.51
CA GLU A 107 -8.13 -11.59 -24.06
C GLU A 107 -9.34 -10.94 -23.36
N TYR A 108 -10.34 -11.72 -22.95
CA TYR A 108 -11.61 -11.20 -22.43
C TYR A 108 -12.04 -11.78 -21.08
N GLY A 109 -11.37 -12.83 -20.56
CA GLY A 109 -11.73 -13.43 -19.28
C GLY A 109 -13.19 -13.92 -19.24
N ASP A 110 -13.87 -13.65 -18.12
CA ASP A 110 -15.28 -14.03 -17.88
C ASP A 110 -16.26 -13.37 -18.87
N ARG A 111 -15.89 -12.24 -19.50
CA ARG A 111 -16.73 -11.56 -20.51
C ARG A 111 -17.08 -12.47 -21.68
N THR A 112 -16.20 -13.42 -21.99
CA THR A 112 -16.42 -14.41 -23.06
C THR A 112 -17.69 -15.22 -22.85
N ALA A 113 -18.18 -15.37 -21.61
CA ALA A 113 -19.43 -16.09 -21.34
C ALA A 113 -20.65 -15.50 -22.05
N LEU A 114 -20.58 -14.25 -22.51
CA LEU A 114 -21.62 -13.59 -23.29
C LEU A 114 -21.41 -13.65 -24.81
N PHE A 115 -20.26 -14.12 -25.27
CA PHE A 115 -19.96 -14.14 -26.69
C PHE A 115 -20.68 -15.31 -27.36
N ASP A 116 -21.30 -15.02 -28.50
CA ASP A 116 -21.77 -16.06 -29.40
C ASP A 116 -20.56 -16.59 -30.18
N THR A 117 -20.01 -17.73 -29.75
CA THR A 117 -18.86 -18.36 -30.40
C THR A 117 -19.16 -18.87 -31.81
N SER A 118 -20.43 -18.87 -32.24
CA SER A 118 -20.83 -19.21 -33.62
C SER A 118 -20.80 -18.00 -34.57
N ALA A 119 -20.73 -16.78 -34.05
CA ALA A 119 -20.62 -15.54 -34.82
C ALA A 119 -19.18 -14.97 -34.80
N PRO A 120 -18.76 -14.18 -35.81
CA PRO A 120 -17.43 -13.58 -35.81
C PRO A 120 -17.19 -12.71 -34.58
N LEU A 121 -16.08 -12.96 -33.87
CA LEU A 121 -15.75 -12.25 -32.63
C LEU A 121 -15.54 -10.75 -32.86
N ALA A 122 -14.86 -10.40 -33.96
CA ALA A 122 -14.56 -9.01 -34.32
C ALA A 122 -15.82 -8.14 -34.46
N ASP A 123 -16.92 -8.71 -34.93
CA ASP A 123 -18.19 -7.99 -35.07
C ASP A 123 -18.83 -7.73 -33.71
N GLN A 124 -18.76 -8.71 -32.80
CA GLN A 124 -19.24 -8.58 -31.42
C GLN A 124 -18.41 -7.57 -30.63
N GLU A 125 -17.09 -7.58 -30.80
CA GLU A 125 -16.19 -6.59 -30.21
C GLU A 125 -16.45 -5.18 -30.73
N LEU A 126 -16.60 -5.01 -32.05
CA LEU A 126 -16.85 -3.71 -32.65
C LEU A 126 -18.12 -3.09 -32.08
N VAL A 127 -19.18 -3.88 -31.92
CA VAL A 127 -20.43 -3.45 -31.29
C VAL A 127 -20.21 -3.07 -29.82
N ALA A 128 -19.49 -3.89 -29.06
CA ALA A 128 -19.29 -3.65 -27.64
C ALA A 128 -18.36 -2.45 -27.36
N GLN A 129 -17.33 -2.26 -28.17
CA GLN A 129 -16.44 -1.08 -28.14
C GLN A 129 -17.19 0.19 -28.55
N ALA A 130 -17.99 0.13 -29.63
CA ALA A 130 -18.81 1.26 -30.06
C ALA A 130 -19.82 1.71 -29.00
N LYS A 131 -20.36 0.77 -28.22
CA LYS A 131 -21.28 1.04 -27.11
C LYS A 131 -20.58 1.33 -25.77
N GLN A 132 -19.25 1.24 -25.68
CA GLN A 132 -18.47 1.36 -24.43
C GLN A 132 -18.97 0.45 -23.29
N GLN A 133 -19.51 -0.73 -23.63
CA GLN A 133 -20.15 -1.62 -22.66
C GLN A 133 -19.15 -2.23 -21.67
N GLN A 134 -19.46 -2.12 -20.38
CA GLN A 134 -18.73 -2.76 -19.28
C GLN A 134 -19.38 -4.10 -18.93
N PHE A 135 -18.58 -5.08 -18.53
CA PHE A 135 -19.04 -6.41 -18.12
C PHE A 135 -18.48 -6.76 -16.74
N TYR A 136 -19.32 -7.36 -15.90
CA TYR A 136 -18.93 -7.80 -14.56
C TYR A 136 -19.51 -9.18 -14.20
N THR A 137 -18.77 -9.93 -13.37
CA THR A 137 -19.27 -11.17 -12.77
C THR A 137 -20.00 -10.84 -11.46
N VAL A 138 -21.22 -11.38 -11.29
CA VAL A 138 -21.99 -11.28 -10.04
C VAL A 138 -22.17 -12.68 -9.48
N LEU A 139 -21.75 -12.89 -8.23
CA LEU A 139 -21.92 -14.15 -7.54
C LEU A 139 -23.36 -14.29 -7.05
N LEU A 140 -23.98 -15.45 -7.25
CA LEU A 140 -25.26 -15.82 -6.66
C LEU A 140 -25.09 -17.11 -5.85
N ALA A 141 -25.20 -17.02 -4.53
CA ALA A 141 -25.23 -18.19 -3.66
C ALA A 141 -26.68 -18.70 -3.55
N ASP A 142 -26.99 -19.75 -4.32
CA ASP A 142 -28.32 -20.35 -4.44
C ASP A 142 -28.19 -21.85 -4.74
N ASP A 143 -28.93 -22.69 -4.02
CA ASP A 143 -28.96 -24.14 -4.20
C ASP A 143 -30.28 -24.65 -4.83
N SER A 144 -31.13 -23.73 -5.31
CA SER A 144 -32.37 -24.03 -6.02
C SER A 144 -32.11 -24.78 -7.33
N PRO A 145 -33.01 -25.70 -7.75
CA PRO A 145 -32.91 -26.34 -9.05
C PRO A 145 -32.99 -25.33 -10.20
N ASN A 146 -32.04 -25.38 -11.14
CA ASN A 146 -31.93 -24.49 -12.31
C ASN A 146 -33.04 -24.64 -13.37
N THR A 147 -34.14 -25.36 -13.09
CA THR A 147 -35.16 -25.72 -14.11
C THR A 147 -36.60 -25.42 -13.67
N GLY A 148 -36.79 -24.62 -12.62
CA GLY A 148 -38.11 -24.21 -12.12
C GLY A 148 -38.53 -22.82 -12.63
N PRO A 149 -39.84 -22.54 -12.77
CA PRO A 149 -40.37 -21.23 -13.18
C PRO A 149 -40.02 -20.07 -12.22
N ASP A 150 -39.57 -20.39 -10.99
CA ASP A 150 -39.14 -19.44 -9.96
C ASP A 150 -37.60 -19.36 -9.83
N CYS A 151 -36.85 -19.81 -10.84
CA CYS A 151 -35.39 -19.74 -10.83
C CYS A 151 -34.90 -18.28 -10.85
N LEU A 152 -34.34 -17.80 -9.75
CA LEU A 152 -33.85 -16.42 -9.61
C LEU A 152 -32.80 -16.07 -10.68
N ALA A 153 -31.89 -16.99 -10.98
CA ALA A 153 -30.86 -16.78 -11.99
C ALA A 153 -31.46 -16.54 -13.38
N GLU A 154 -32.46 -17.32 -13.77
CA GLU A 154 -33.17 -17.15 -15.05
C GLU A 154 -34.00 -15.86 -15.06
N ALA A 155 -34.67 -15.53 -13.95
CA ALA A 155 -35.44 -14.31 -13.82
C ALA A 155 -34.55 -13.05 -13.95
N LEU A 156 -33.37 -13.04 -13.33
CA LEU A 156 -32.38 -11.96 -13.48
C LEU A 156 -31.83 -11.89 -14.90
N ARG A 157 -31.53 -13.04 -15.53
CA ARG A 157 -31.07 -13.09 -16.93
C ARG A 157 -32.13 -12.56 -17.90
N ALA A 158 -33.41 -12.83 -17.66
CA ALA A 158 -34.51 -12.36 -18.49
C ALA A 158 -34.68 -10.83 -18.48
N LEU A 159 -34.17 -10.13 -17.45
CA LEU A 159 -34.21 -8.67 -17.34
C LEU A 159 -33.06 -7.97 -18.07
N ARG A 160 -32.07 -8.72 -18.57
CA ARG A 160 -30.90 -8.14 -19.23
C ARG A 160 -31.29 -7.49 -20.55
N CYS A 161 -30.85 -6.24 -20.75
CA CYS A 161 -31.03 -5.53 -22.00
C CYS A 161 -29.68 -5.36 -22.72
N PRO A 162 -29.48 -5.89 -23.95
CA PRO A 162 -28.22 -5.75 -24.70
C PRO A 162 -27.81 -4.31 -25.06
N SER A 163 -28.65 -3.32 -24.77
CA SER A 163 -28.33 -1.89 -24.92
C SER A 163 -27.79 -1.23 -23.65
N ASP A 164 -27.80 -1.90 -22.49
CA ASP A 164 -27.27 -1.29 -21.26
C ASP A 164 -25.76 -1.12 -21.34
N ASP A 165 -25.27 -0.01 -20.79
CA ASP A 165 -23.86 0.37 -20.66
C ASP A 165 -23.09 -0.54 -19.71
N VAL A 166 -23.77 -1.11 -18.71
CA VAL A 166 -23.25 -2.11 -17.78
C VAL A 166 -24.03 -3.40 -17.92
N GLN A 167 -23.31 -4.49 -18.15
CA GLN A 167 -23.83 -5.85 -18.20
C GLN A 167 -23.22 -6.66 -17.06
N PHE A 168 -23.98 -7.63 -16.56
CA PHE A 168 -23.42 -8.65 -15.68
C PHE A 168 -23.93 -10.05 -16.03
N GLU A 169 -23.17 -11.06 -15.61
CA GLU A 169 -23.58 -12.46 -15.68
C GLU A 169 -23.37 -13.13 -14.32
N LEU A 170 -24.21 -14.13 -14.04
CA LEU A 170 -24.32 -14.78 -12.74
C LEU A 170 -23.43 -16.01 -12.64
N LEU A 171 -22.48 -15.97 -11.70
CA LEU A 171 -21.76 -17.15 -11.24
C LEU A 171 -22.55 -17.77 -10.08
N VAL A 172 -23.24 -18.88 -10.33
CA VAL A 172 -24.10 -19.54 -9.33
C VAL A 172 -23.31 -20.57 -8.54
N VAL A 173 -23.37 -20.51 -7.21
CA VAL A 173 -22.71 -21.44 -6.29
C VAL A 173 -23.68 -21.95 -5.23
N PRO A 174 -23.56 -23.23 -4.79
CA PRO A 174 -24.62 -23.87 -4.00
C PRO A 174 -24.47 -23.78 -2.48
N SER A 175 -23.42 -23.13 -1.96
CA SER A 175 -23.14 -23.08 -0.51
C SER A 175 -22.37 -21.83 -0.08
N VAL A 176 -22.37 -21.54 1.23
CA VAL A 176 -21.54 -20.48 1.83
C VAL A 176 -20.05 -20.74 1.59
N GLU A 177 -19.60 -21.98 1.80
CA GLU A 177 -18.20 -22.35 1.54
C GLU A 177 -17.79 -22.13 0.07
N ASP A 178 -18.68 -22.45 -0.88
CA ASP A 178 -18.43 -22.21 -2.31
C ASP A 178 -18.43 -20.70 -2.62
N ALA A 179 -19.32 -19.91 -1.99
CA ALA A 179 -19.37 -18.46 -2.16
C ALA A 179 -18.10 -17.76 -1.67
N ILE A 180 -17.66 -18.08 -0.45
CA ILE A 180 -16.40 -17.55 0.11
C ILE A 180 -15.21 -17.98 -0.76
N THR A 181 -15.21 -19.23 -1.24
CA THR A 181 -14.15 -19.73 -2.12
C THR A 181 -14.13 -18.99 -3.45
N ALA A 182 -15.28 -18.73 -4.06
CA ALA A 182 -15.38 -17.98 -5.31
C ALA A 182 -14.82 -16.55 -5.13
N VAL A 183 -15.25 -15.83 -4.08
CA VAL A 183 -14.79 -14.46 -3.79
C VAL A 183 -13.28 -14.39 -3.50
N ALA A 184 -12.74 -15.40 -2.83
CA ALA A 184 -11.30 -15.47 -2.54
C ALA A 184 -10.45 -15.72 -3.79
N LEU A 185 -11.01 -16.37 -4.83
CA LEU A 185 -10.24 -16.83 -5.99
C LEU A 185 -10.48 -16.02 -7.25
N ASN A 186 -11.70 -15.56 -7.49
CA ASN A 186 -12.09 -14.89 -8.73
C ASN A 186 -12.14 -13.36 -8.53
N GLY A 187 -11.11 -12.68 -9.06
CA GLY A 187 -11.02 -11.22 -9.05
C GLY A 187 -12.12 -10.51 -9.84
N GLU A 188 -12.72 -11.18 -10.82
CA GLU A 188 -13.78 -10.65 -11.71
C GLU A 188 -15.12 -10.45 -10.99
N ILE A 189 -15.33 -11.10 -9.84
CA ILE A 189 -16.55 -10.92 -9.04
C ILE A 189 -16.60 -9.49 -8.50
N GLN A 190 -17.65 -8.76 -8.85
CA GLN A 190 -17.86 -7.36 -8.45
C GLN A 190 -19.09 -7.14 -7.56
N ALA A 191 -19.96 -8.13 -7.41
CA ALA A 191 -21.01 -8.13 -6.41
C ALA A 191 -21.38 -9.58 -6.02
N ALA A 192 -22.02 -9.74 -4.86
CA ALA A 192 -22.50 -11.03 -4.37
C ALA A 192 -23.94 -10.93 -3.85
N ILE A 193 -24.78 -11.88 -4.25
CA ILE A 193 -26.16 -12.05 -3.79
C ILE A 193 -26.20 -13.36 -3.00
N ILE A 194 -26.55 -13.30 -1.72
CA ILE A 194 -26.56 -14.45 -0.82
C ILE A 194 -27.99 -14.73 -0.40
N ARG A 195 -28.48 -15.95 -0.64
CA ARG A 195 -29.77 -16.42 -0.11
C ARG A 195 -29.60 -16.86 1.34
N HIS A 196 -30.49 -16.43 2.24
CA HIS A 196 -30.32 -16.60 3.68
C HIS A 196 -30.27 -18.07 4.16
N ASP A 197 -30.98 -18.98 3.49
CA ASP A 197 -31.11 -20.39 3.86
C ASP A 197 -30.18 -21.32 3.04
N VAL A 198 -29.19 -20.77 2.33
CA VAL A 198 -28.20 -21.57 1.60
C VAL A 198 -27.35 -22.38 2.59
N ALA A 199 -27.03 -23.62 2.24
CA ALA A 199 -26.26 -24.49 3.13
C ALA A 199 -24.87 -23.91 3.44
N LEU A 200 -24.44 -23.96 4.70
CA LEU A 200 -23.08 -23.58 5.07
C LEU A 200 -22.03 -24.37 4.27
N ARG A 201 -22.14 -25.70 4.24
CA ARG A 201 -21.14 -26.62 3.70
C ARG A 201 -21.34 -26.93 2.23
N SER A 202 -20.25 -26.99 1.47
CA SER A 202 -20.27 -27.49 0.10
C SER A 202 -20.51 -29.00 0.08
N ARG A 203 -21.34 -29.46 -0.88
CA ARG A 203 -21.58 -30.90 -1.10
C ARG A 203 -20.36 -31.62 -1.67
N ASP A 204 -19.54 -30.87 -2.43
CA ASP A 204 -18.38 -31.38 -3.17
C ASP A 204 -17.12 -30.58 -2.80
N ARG A 205 -16.75 -30.56 -1.50
CA ARG A 205 -15.54 -29.87 -1.04
C ARG A 205 -14.31 -30.35 -1.81
N VAL A 206 -13.64 -29.42 -2.49
CA VAL A 206 -12.38 -29.70 -3.17
C VAL A 206 -11.21 -29.57 -2.18
N PRO A 207 -10.08 -30.27 -2.39
CA PRO A 207 -8.93 -30.20 -1.48
C PRO A 207 -8.46 -28.78 -1.18
N LEU A 208 -8.68 -27.86 -2.11
CA LEU A 208 -8.36 -26.46 -1.97
C LEU A 208 -9.12 -25.76 -0.84
N MET A 209 -10.38 -26.13 -0.64
CA MET A 209 -11.24 -25.54 0.38
C MET A 209 -10.73 -25.91 1.77
N ASN A 210 -10.06 -27.04 1.95
CA ASN A 210 -9.41 -27.37 3.22
C ASN A 210 -8.27 -26.41 3.54
N THR A 211 -7.51 -25.99 2.52
CA THR A 211 -6.43 -25.01 2.67
C THR A 211 -6.96 -23.60 2.91
N LEU A 212 -8.05 -23.23 2.24
CA LEU A 212 -8.65 -21.89 2.34
C LEU A 212 -9.52 -21.71 3.58
N LEU A 213 -10.35 -22.70 3.92
CA LEU A 213 -11.43 -22.61 4.92
C LEU A 213 -11.15 -23.46 6.18
N GLY A 214 -10.08 -24.27 6.19
CA GLY A 214 -9.75 -25.21 7.25
C GLY A 214 -10.33 -26.63 7.06
N ALA A 215 -9.72 -27.59 7.76
CA ALA A 215 -10.21 -28.97 7.87
C ALA A 215 -11.46 -29.03 8.76
N THR A 216 -12.37 -29.95 8.44
CA THR A 216 -13.67 -30.14 9.11
C THR A 216 -13.56 -31.13 10.25
N ASP A 217 -13.66 -30.67 11.50
CA ASP A 217 -13.79 -31.55 12.67
C ASP A 217 -15.19 -31.49 13.34
N ASP A 218 -16.02 -30.49 13.02
CA ASP A 218 -17.32 -30.29 13.68
C ASP A 218 -18.52 -30.77 12.83
N ALA A 219 -19.42 -31.54 13.45
CA ALA A 219 -20.76 -31.83 12.90
C ALA A 219 -21.68 -30.63 13.15
N VAL A 220 -22.34 -30.09 12.12
CA VAL A 220 -23.15 -28.87 12.25
C VAL A 220 -24.59 -29.11 11.77
N GLY A 221 -25.57 -28.73 12.60
CA GLY A 221 -26.97 -28.56 12.22
C GLY A 221 -27.18 -27.30 11.39
N ARG A 222 -28.31 -27.18 10.68
CA ARG A 222 -28.64 -25.95 9.94
C ARG A 222 -29.06 -24.85 10.92
N ASP A 223 -28.37 -23.72 10.88
CA ASP A 223 -28.81 -22.47 11.49
C ASP A 223 -28.68 -21.35 10.45
N SER A 224 -29.72 -21.20 9.62
CA SER A 224 -29.72 -20.33 8.45
C SER A 224 -29.45 -18.86 8.77
N GLY A 225 -29.88 -18.39 9.95
CA GLY A 225 -29.67 -17.00 10.36
C GLY A 225 -28.20 -16.66 10.62
N SER A 226 -27.41 -17.57 11.22
CA SER A 226 -25.98 -17.32 11.47
C SER A 226 -25.09 -17.64 10.26
N ASP A 227 -25.50 -18.56 9.38
CA ASP A 227 -24.76 -18.95 8.18
C ASP A 227 -24.57 -17.76 7.20
N CYS A 228 -25.61 -16.96 6.96
CA CYS A 228 -25.53 -15.83 6.02
C CYS A 228 -24.71 -14.67 6.59
N ILE A 229 -24.86 -14.32 7.87
CA ILE A 229 -24.05 -13.30 8.54
C ILE A 229 -22.57 -13.68 8.46
N GLU A 230 -22.24 -14.93 8.75
CA GLU A 230 -20.88 -15.45 8.64
C GLU A 230 -20.33 -15.37 7.21
N CYS A 231 -21.16 -15.66 6.20
CA CYS A 231 -20.78 -15.50 4.78
C CYS A 231 -20.41 -14.05 4.46
N GLY A 232 -21.29 -13.11 4.83
CA GLY A 232 -21.06 -11.69 4.57
C GLY A 232 -19.82 -11.16 5.27
N ASP A 233 -19.60 -11.54 6.52
CA ASP A 233 -18.42 -11.20 7.31
C ASP A 233 -17.10 -11.60 6.63
N TRP A 234 -17.06 -12.81 6.07
CA TRP A 234 -15.88 -13.30 5.35
C TRP A 234 -15.71 -12.61 3.98
N ILE A 235 -16.81 -12.36 3.26
CA ILE A 235 -16.76 -11.61 2.00
C ILE A 235 -16.22 -10.19 2.25
N ARG A 236 -16.68 -9.50 3.30
CA ARG A 236 -16.16 -8.16 3.67
C ARG A 236 -14.70 -8.20 4.08
N GLU A 237 -14.27 -9.24 4.80
CA GLU A 237 -12.86 -9.40 5.17
C GLU A 237 -11.95 -9.66 3.97
N LEU A 238 -12.44 -10.35 2.93
CA LEU A 238 -11.68 -10.63 1.71
C LEU A 238 -11.74 -9.45 0.71
N ARG A 239 -12.95 -9.00 0.37
CA ARG A 239 -13.28 -8.02 -0.68
C ARG A 239 -14.28 -6.98 -0.14
N PRO A 240 -13.85 -6.04 0.72
CA PRO A 240 -14.75 -5.09 1.40
C PRO A 240 -15.52 -4.17 0.45
N HIS A 241 -14.99 -3.93 -0.76
CA HIS A 241 -15.54 -2.97 -1.69
C HIS A 241 -16.52 -3.54 -2.72
N ILE A 242 -16.72 -4.87 -2.79
CA ILE A 242 -17.77 -5.42 -3.67
C ILE A 242 -19.13 -5.27 -3.00
N ASP A 243 -20.17 -5.03 -3.79
CA ASP A 243 -21.52 -4.87 -3.26
C ASP A 243 -22.07 -6.23 -2.81
N LEU A 244 -22.72 -6.27 -1.65
CA LEU A 244 -23.18 -7.50 -1.00
C LEU A 244 -24.68 -7.39 -0.65
N TYR A 245 -25.48 -8.29 -1.22
CA TYR A 245 -26.94 -8.27 -1.10
C TYR A 245 -27.46 -9.55 -0.45
N LEU A 246 -28.45 -9.43 0.45
CA LEU A 246 -29.11 -10.55 1.12
C LEU A 246 -30.50 -10.78 0.52
N LEU A 247 -30.84 -12.02 0.20
CA LEU A 247 -32.19 -12.44 -0.14
C LEU A 247 -32.77 -13.27 1.01
N THR A 248 -33.88 -12.81 1.60
CA THR A 248 -34.50 -13.46 2.75
C THR A 248 -35.99 -13.74 2.53
N ASP A 249 -36.47 -14.87 3.06
CA ASP A 249 -37.89 -15.19 3.18
C ASP A 249 -38.40 -15.00 4.63
N GLU A 250 -37.52 -14.59 5.55
CA GLU A 250 -37.86 -14.36 6.96
C GLU A 250 -38.74 -13.13 7.15
N SER A 251 -39.73 -13.24 8.04
CA SER A 251 -40.64 -12.14 8.32
C SER A 251 -39.92 -11.01 9.05
N ILE A 252 -40.03 -9.79 8.55
CA ILE A 252 -39.55 -8.56 9.21
C ILE A 252 -40.07 -8.45 10.66
N ALA A 253 -41.25 -9.01 10.96
CA ALA A 253 -41.84 -8.99 12.30
C ALA A 253 -41.15 -9.93 13.32
N ALA A 254 -40.22 -10.77 12.88
CA ALA A 254 -39.49 -11.73 13.72
C ALA A 254 -38.03 -11.30 14.01
N GLY A 255 -37.60 -10.13 13.54
CA GLY A 255 -36.23 -9.65 13.73
C GLY A 255 -35.89 -9.36 15.19
N ASN A 256 -34.67 -9.73 15.60
CA ASN A 256 -34.07 -9.24 16.84
C ASN A 256 -33.44 -7.86 16.58
N ASP A 257 -33.46 -6.96 17.56
CA ASP A 257 -32.90 -5.60 17.48
C ASP A 257 -31.35 -5.54 17.26
N GLU A 258 -30.68 -6.69 17.10
CA GLU A 258 -29.23 -6.85 16.94
C GLU A 258 -28.82 -7.28 15.50
N GLU A 259 -29.51 -6.80 14.46
CA GLU A 259 -29.11 -7.09 13.08
C GLU A 259 -27.81 -6.34 12.69
N ASN A 260 -26.75 -7.09 12.44
CA ASN A 260 -25.46 -6.58 11.95
C ASN A 260 -25.58 -6.04 10.51
N ASP A 261 -25.15 -4.79 10.29
CA ASP A 261 -25.14 -4.06 9.01
C ASP A 261 -24.02 -4.56 8.05
N VAL A 262 -23.99 -5.86 7.77
CA VAL A 262 -22.96 -6.49 6.92
C VAL A 262 -23.32 -6.41 5.42
N TYR A 263 -24.62 -6.48 5.12
CA TYR A 263 -25.17 -6.47 3.76
C TYR A 263 -25.59 -5.05 3.36
N ASP A 264 -25.23 -4.61 2.15
CA ASP A 264 -25.56 -3.26 1.65
C ASP A 264 -27.07 -3.07 1.47
N ARG A 265 -27.80 -4.16 1.16
CA ARG A 265 -29.26 -4.16 1.03
C ARG A 265 -29.83 -5.58 1.17
N THR A 266 -30.98 -5.69 1.82
CA THR A 266 -31.75 -6.93 1.98
C THR A 266 -33.03 -6.88 1.14
N PHE A 267 -33.37 -7.98 0.48
CA PHE A 267 -34.55 -8.16 -0.38
C PHE A 267 -35.44 -9.28 0.16
N TYR A 268 -36.77 -9.09 0.09
CA TYR A 268 -37.76 -10.03 0.61
C TYR A 268 -38.49 -10.77 -0.51
N ARG A 269 -38.45 -12.11 -0.52
CA ARG A 269 -39.02 -12.98 -1.56
C ARG A 269 -38.50 -12.72 -2.99
N LEU A 270 -38.87 -13.59 -3.92
CA LEU A 270 -38.67 -13.41 -5.36
C LEU A 270 -39.59 -12.34 -6.00
N ASN A 271 -40.35 -11.57 -5.21
CA ASN A 271 -41.30 -10.59 -5.77
C ASN A 271 -40.62 -9.31 -6.30
N ASP A 272 -39.35 -9.08 -5.95
CA ASP A 272 -38.62 -7.85 -6.26
C ASP A 272 -37.37 -8.09 -7.14
N VAL A 273 -37.37 -9.11 -8.02
CA VAL A 273 -36.23 -9.41 -8.92
C VAL A 273 -35.84 -8.19 -9.78
N THR A 274 -36.81 -7.39 -10.20
CA THR A 274 -36.55 -6.15 -10.95
C THR A 274 -35.80 -5.11 -10.11
N ASP A 275 -36.19 -4.90 -8.85
CA ASP A 275 -35.50 -3.96 -7.97
C ASP A 275 -34.10 -4.47 -7.60
N LEU A 276 -33.95 -5.78 -7.37
CA LEU A 276 -32.65 -6.43 -7.18
C LEU A 276 -31.74 -6.19 -8.39
N HIS A 277 -32.21 -6.48 -9.61
CA HIS A 277 -31.46 -6.24 -10.85
C HIS A 277 -31.04 -4.77 -10.99
N SER A 278 -31.98 -3.83 -10.79
CA SER A 278 -31.70 -2.40 -10.85
C SER A 278 -30.71 -1.93 -9.78
N THR A 279 -30.77 -2.51 -8.58
CA THR A 279 -29.84 -2.21 -7.48
C THR A 279 -28.43 -2.68 -7.81
N VAL A 280 -28.28 -3.92 -8.30
CA VAL A 280 -26.98 -4.46 -8.71
C VAL A 280 -26.35 -3.58 -9.79
N LEU A 281 -27.12 -3.20 -10.82
CA LEU A 281 -26.62 -2.29 -11.86
C LEU A 281 -26.23 -0.91 -11.31
N ALA A 282 -27.00 -0.37 -10.36
CA ALA A 282 -26.69 0.92 -9.74
C ALA A 282 -25.40 0.86 -8.91
N GLY A 283 -25.18 -0.21 -8.14
CA GLY A 283 -23.94 -0.43 -7.38
C GLY A 283 -22.71 -0.51 -8.28
N LEU A 284 -22.78 -1.33 -9.33
CA LEU A 284 -21.70 -1.47 -10.33
C LEU A 284 -21.38 -0.13 -11.03
N ARG A 285 -22.40 0.60 -11.48
CA ARG A 285 -22.23 1.94 -12.08
C ARG A 285 -21.61 2.92 -11.09
N ASN A 286 -22.09 2.93 -9.84
CA ASN A 286 -21.58 3.81 -8.81
C ASN A 286 -20.10 3.54 -8.52
N ARG A 287 -19.66 2.27 -8.44
CA ARG A 287 -18.25 1.92 -8.24
C ARG A 287 -17.37 2.28 -9.44
N PHE A 288 -17.84 2.02 -10.66
CA PHE A 288 -17.17 2.38 -11.91
C PHE A 288 -17.07 3.87 -12.18
N ALA A 289 -17.98 4.69 -11.66
CA ALA A 289 -17.95 6.13 -11.88
C ALA A 289 -16.60 6.74 -11.45
N THR A 290 -16.15 7.74 -12.19
CA THR A 290 -15.01 8.58 -11.83
C THR A 290 -15.50 10.02 -11.84
N PRO A 291 -16.11 10.49 -10.73
CA PRO A 291 -16.86 11.73 -10.70
C PRO A 291 -16.10 12.92 -11.31
N PHE A 292 -14.79 13.01 -11.08
CA PHE A 292 -13.99 14.10 -11.61
C PHE A 292 -13.54 13.84 -13.06
N PHE A 293 -13.05 12.65 -13.39
CA PHE A 293 -12.63 12.34 -14.76
C PHE A 293 -13.80 12.35 -15.76
N ASP A 294 -14.97 11.86 -15.35
CA ASP A 294 -16.18 11.85 -16.18
C ASP A 294 -16.63 13.29 -16.49
N ALA A 295 -16.56 14.17 -15.49
CA ALA A 295 -16.83 15.60 -15.67
C ALA A 295 -15.78 16.28 -16.57
N LEU A 296 -14.50 15.92 -16.42
CA LEU A 296 -13.42 16.44 -17.28
C LEU A 296 -13.60 16.00 -18.74
N ARG A 297 -14.01 14.75 -18.98
CA ARG A 297 -14.35 14.24 -20.31
C ARG A 297 -15.54 14.98 -20.91
N ALA A 298 -16.62 15.14 -20.15
CA ALA A 298 -17.79 15.91 -20.60
C ALA A 298 -17.45 17.37 -20.93
N TYR A 299 -16.57 18.00 -20.14
CA TYR A 299 -16.04 19.34 -20.44
C TYR A 299 -15.23 19.36 -21.75
N ALA A 300 -14.34 18.38 -21.95
CA ALA A 300 -13.52 18.30 -23.16
C ALA A 300 -14.36 18.13 -24.43
N ASP A 301 -15.46 17.37 -24.36
CA ASP A 301 -16.37 17.13 -25.48
C ASP A 301 -17.31 18.32 -25.74
N SER A 302 -17.49 19.20 -24.76
CA SER A 302 -18.43 20.33 -24.87
C SER A 302 -17.93 21.42 -25.85
N PRO A 303 -18.82 22.04 -26.64
CA PRO A 303 -18.49 23.16 -27.50
C PRO A 303 -18.39 24.46 -26.68
N VAL A 304 -17.19 24.79 -26.22
CA VAL A 304 -16.92 26.00 -25.39
C VAL A 304 -16.15 27.05 -26.20
N GLY A 305 -16.60 28.30 -26.15
CA GLY A 305 -15.88 29.47 -26.69
C GLY A 305 -14.80 29.96 -25.73
N GLN A 306 -13.62 30.35 -26.23
CA GLN A 306 -12.44 30.57 -25.41
C GLN A 306 -12.10 32.06 -25.22
N PHE A 307 -12.29 32.56 -24.00
CA PHE A 307 -11.75 33.83 -23.49
C PHE A 307 -11.05 33.65 -22.13
N HIS A 308 -10.72 32.41 -21.80
CA HIS A 308 -10.09 32.02 -20.56
C HIS A 308 -8.62 32.45 -20.51
N ALA A 309 -8.07 32.67 -19.32
CA ALA A 309 -6.67 33.08 -19.10
C ALA A 309 -5.60 32.05 -19.52
N LEU A 310 -5.99 30.89 -20.05
CA LEU A 310 -5.09 29.81 -20.48
C LEU A 310 -5.05 29.75 -22.01
N PRO A 311 -3.97 30.22 -22.66
CA PRO A 311 -3.83 30.19 -24.12
C PRO A 311 -3.87 28.77 -24.70
N VAL A 312 -3.32 27.82 -23.95
CA VAL A 312 -3.19 26.41 -24.32
C VAL A 312 -4.51 25.64 -24.26
N ALA A 313 -5.51 26.15 -23.52
CA ALA A 313 -6.81 25.52 -23.42
C ALA A 313 -7.40 25.30 -24.83
N ARG A 314 -8.03 24.16 -25.05
CA ARG A 314 -8.60 23.76 -26.36
C ARG A 314 -7.58 23.65 -27.51
N GLY A 315 -6.29 23.88 -27.25
CA GLY A 315 -5.17 23.65 -28.18
C GLY A 315 -5.02 24.66 -29.32
N ALA A 316 -5.85 25.70 -29.40
CA ALA A 316 -5.80 26.64 -30.53
C ALA A 316 -4.43 27.32 -30.69
N SER A 317 -3.79 27.72 -29.58
CA SER A 317 -2.43 28.30 -29.61
C SER A 317 -1.34 27.31 -30.02
N ILE A 318 -1.61 26.00 -29.92
CA ILE A 318 -0.66 24.92 -30.24
C ILE A 318 -0.80 24.56 -31.72
N PHE A 319 -2.00 24.18 -32.16
CA PHE A 319 -2.23 23.69 -33.52
C PHE A 319 -2.16 24.80 -34.59
N ASN A 320 -2.46 26.06 -34.24
CA ASN A 320 -2.31 27.19 -35.16
C ASN A 320 -0.89 27.78 -35.15
N SER A 321 -0.02 27.35 -34.22
CA SER A 321 1.38 27.79 -34.20
C SER A 321 2.15 27.12 -35.33
N ARG A 322 3.09 27.85 -35.94
CA ARG A 322 4.02 27.28 -36.94
C ARG A 322 5.14 26.45 -36.30
N SER A 323 5.32 26.56 -34.99
CA SER A 323 6.48 25.98 -34.29
C SER A 323 6.11 25.08 -33.11
N LEU A 324 4.82 24.88 -32.80
CA LEU A 324 4.36 24.06 -31.68
C LEU A 324 3.44 22.91 -32.08
N GLN A 325 3.33 22.60 -33.37
CA GLN A 325 2.48 21.49 -33.84
C GLN A 325 3.00 20.14 -33.34
N ASP A 326 4.31 19.99 -33.21
CA ASP A 326 4.99 18.83 -32.63
C ASP A 326 4.53 18.54 -31.18
N MET A 327 4.28 19.57 -30.37
CA MET A 327 3.69 19.41 -29.03
C MET A 327 2.28 18.82 -29.10
N GLY A 328 1.47 19.29 -30.06
CA GLY A 328 0.12 18.81 -30.30
C GLY A 328 0.07 17.35 -30.74
N GLU A 329 0.97 16.98 -31.66
CA GLU A 329 1.13 15.61 -32.17
C GLU A 329 1.65 14.66 -31.10
N PHE A 330 2.63 15.09 -30.31
CA PHE A 330 3.24 14.27 -29.26
C PHE A 330 2.27 13.92 -28.13
N TYR A 331 1.57 14.91 -27.57
CA TYR A 331 0.66 14.68 -26.44
C TYR A 331 -0.76 14.27 -26.88
N GLY A 332 -1.13 14.56 -28.12
CA GLY A 332 -2.49 14.36 -28.63
C GLY A 332 -3.47 15.47 -28.21
N ARG A 333 -4.56 15.60 -28.97
CA ARG A 333 -5.50 16.72 -28.83
C ARG A 333 -6.26 16.74 -27.50
N ASN A 334 -6.59 15.57 -26.95
CA ASN A 334 -7.47 15.46 -25.79
C ASN A 334 -6.91 16.12 -24.53
N ILE A 335 -5.59 16.11 -24.32
CA ILE A 335 -5.00 16.76 -23.15
C ILE A 335 -5.28 18.27 -23.16
N PHE A 336 -5.23 18.89 -24.34
CA PHE A 336 -5.50 20.32 -24.52
C PHE A 336 -7.01 20.62 -24.45
N MET A 337 -7.85 19.71 -24.95
CA MET A 337 -9.30 19.85 -24.87
C MET A 337 -9.81 19.76 -23.43
N ALA A 338 -9.15 18.96 -22.61
CA ALA A 338 -9.39 18.82 -21.17
C ALA A 338 -8.70 19.92 -20.34
N GLU A 339 -7.87 20.78 -20.94
CA GLU A 339 -7.15 21.82 -20.21
C GLU A 339 -8.08 23.01 -19.88
N THR A 340 -8.15 23.38 -18.60
CA THR A 340 -9.12 24.33 -18.06
C THR A 340 -8.78 24.76 -16.63
N SER A 341 -9.55 25.72 -16.08
CA SER A 341 -9.52 26.07 -14.67
C SER A 341 -10.89 25.95 -14.00
N THR A 342 -10.92 26.14 -12.68
CA THR A 342 -12.11 26.17 -11.84
C THR A 342 -13.12 27.26 -12.27
N THR A 343 -12.67 28.31 -12.97
CA THR A 343 -13.53 29.43 -13.39
C THR A 343 -14.38 29.13 -14.63
N SER A 344 -14.14 28.02 -15.32
CA SER A 344 -14.85 27.65 -16.56
C SER A 344 -16.26 27.10 -16.32
N GLY A 345 -16.66 26.87 -15.05
CA GLY A 345 -17.96 26.29 -14.68
C GLY A 345 -18.04 24.79 -14.93
N GLY A 346 -18.84 24.06 -14.14
CA GLY A 346 -19.05 22.61 -14.27
C GLY A 346 -17.91 21.71 -13.74
N LEU A 347 -16.78 22.30 -13.35
CA LEU A 347 -15.67 21.64 -12.66
C LEU A 347 -15.50 22.24 -11.26
N ASP A 348 -15.07 21.38 -10.32
CA ASP A 348 -14.96 21.69 -8.89
C ASP A 348 -13.61 22.38 -8.57
N SER A 349 -13.49 23.04 -7.42
CA SER A 349 -12.25 23.67 -6.97
C SER A 349 -11.46 22.74 -6.04
N LEU A 350 -10.18 22.48 -6.32
CA LEU A 350 -9.36 21.68 -5.40
C LEU A 350 -9.17 22.35 -4.04
N LEU A 351 -9.12 23.69 -4.01
CA LEU A 351 -8.89 24.45 -2.78
C LEU A 351 -10.14 24.56 -1.91
N ASP A 352 -11.32 24.34 -2.48
CA ASP A 352 -12.60 24.35 -1.77
C ASP A 352 -13.59 23.40 -2.47
N PRO A 353 -13.41 22.08 -2.32
CA PRO A 353 -14.13 21.08 -3.11
C PRO A 353 -15.55 20.85 -2.56
N HIS A 354 -16.56 21.09 -3.40
CA HIS A 354 -17.99 20.88 -3.07
C HIS A 354 -18.72 19.94 -4.06
N GLY A 355 -18.11 19.66 -5.20
CA GLY A 355 -18.71 18.95 -6.33
C GLY A 355 -17.97 17.66 -6.70
N ASN A 356 -17.52 17.59 -7.95
CA ASN A 356 -16.97 16.36 -8.52
C ASN A 356 -15.62 15.94 -7.89
N ILE A 357 -14.77 16.89 -7.49
CA ILE A 357 -13.53 16.58 -6.76
C ILE A 357 -13.89 16.06 -5.37
N LYS A 358 -14.82 16.70 -4.66
CA LYS A 358 -15.28 16.22 -3.34
C LYS A 358 -15.82 14.79 -3.40
N LYS A 359 -16.66 14.50 -4.40
CA LYS A 359 -17.18 13.13 -4.63
C LYS A 359 -16.06 12.13 -4.92
N ALA A 360 -15.06 12.50 -5.72
CA ALA A 360 -13.89 11.65 -5.98
C ALA A 360 -13.05 11.40 -4.72
N MET A 361 -12.84 12.44 -3.91
CA MET A 361 -12.19 12.35 -2.59
C MET A 361 -12.97 11.45 -1.62
N ASP A 362 -14.30 11.54 -1.58
CA ASP A 362 -15.14 10.68 -0.74
C ASP A 362 -15.11 9.22 -1.17
N LYS A 363 -15.07 8.97 -2.48
CA LYS A 363 -14.85 7.63 -3.01
C LYS A 363 -13.47 7.11 -2.62
N ALA A 364 -12.43 7.93 -2.72
CA ALA A 364 -11.08 7.56 -2.27
C ALA A 364 -11.03 7.29 -0.77
N ALA A 365 -11.73 8.08 0.05
CA ALA A 365 -11.79 7.84 1.49
C ALA A 365 -12.34 6.44 1.81
N ARG A 366 -13.37 5.99 1.07
CA ARG A 366 -13.90 4.63 1.16
C ARG A 366 -12.90 3.56 0.72
N THR A 367 -12.24 3.74 -0.45
CA THR A 367 -11.25 2.79 -0.98
C THR A 367 -10.08 2.53 -0.02
N TRP A 368 -9.60 3.56 0.69
CA TRP A 368 -8.48 3.44 1.63
C TRP A 368 -8.88 3.47 3.10
N HIS A 369 -10.16 3.24 3.42
CA HIS A 369 -10.66 3.07 4.80
C HIS A 369 -10.38 4.26 5.74
N SER A 370 -10.34 5.47 5.19
CA SER A 370 -10.09 6.73 5.92
C SER A 370 -11.40 7.51 6.14
N ASN A 371 -11.42 8.43 7.11
CA ASN A 371 -12.58 9.32 7.28
C ASN A 371 -12.61 10.40 6.19
N GLN A 372 -11.44 10.88 5.77
CA GLN A 372 -11.29 11.89 4.74
C GLN A 372 -10.05 11.59 3.90
N THR A 373 -10.10 11.93 2.61
CA THR A 373 -8.95 11.86 1.70
C THR A 373 -8.81 13.17 0.95
N TYR A 374 -7.58 13.66 0.83
CA TYR A 374 -7.25 14.87 0.08
C TYR A 374 -6.32 14.52 -1.09
N PHE A 375 -6.61 15.09 -2.26
CA PHE A 375 -5.77 14.96 -3.45
C PHE A 375 -4.66 16.01 -3.44
N VAL A 376 -3.43 15.59 -3.72
CA VAL A 376 -2.24 16.44 -3.75
C VAL A 376 -1.59 16.35 -5.12
N THR A 377 -1.36 17.50 -5.76
CA THR A 377 -0.85 17.60 -7.13
C THR A 377 0.64 17.93 -7.21
N ASN A 378 1.36 17.96 -6.09
CA ASN A 378 2.79 18.28 -6.04
C ASN A 378 3.61 17.18 -5.32
N GLY A 379 3.16 15.94 -5.47
CA GLY A 379 3.78 14.74 -4.93
C GLY A 379 3.68 14.59 -3.42
N THR A 380 4.05 13.41 -2.95
CA THR A 380 4.03 13.05 -1.52
C THR A 380 4.99 13.89 -0.70
N SER A 381 6.03 14.43 -1.33
CA SER A 381 6.90 15.42 -0.68
C SER A 381 6.14 16.64 -0.16
N THR A 382 5.04 17.01 -0.83
CA THR A 382 4.16 18.09 -0.42
C THR A 382 3.10 17.59 0.56
N ALA A 383 2.55 16.41 0.33
CA ALA A 383 1.62 15.75 1.27
C ALA A 383 2.21 15.66 2.69
N ASN A 384 3.47 15.22 2.80
CA ASN A 384 4.17 15.12 4.08
C ASN A 384 4.30 16.49 4.77
N LYS A 385 4.62 17.55 4.02
CA LYS A 385 4.74 18.92 4.57
C LYS A 385 3.41 19.45 5.07
N ILE A 386 2.31 19.19 4.34
CA ILE A 386 0.95 19.57 4.75
C ILE A 386 0.64 18.93 6.11
N VAL A 387 0.84 17.61 6.23
CA VAL A 387 0.54 16.90 7.48
C VAL A 387 1.40 17.40 8.63
N VAL A 388 2.72 17.50 8.44
CA VAL A 388 3.65 17.98 9.48
C VAL A 388 3.29 19.40 9.92
N GLN A 389 3.09 20.34 8.98
CA GLN A 389 2.74 21.71 9.30
C GLN A 389 1.37 21.83 9.98
N SER A 390 0.40 20.99 9.62
CA SER A 390 -0.94 21.04 10.20
C SER A 390 -1.01 20.57 11.66
N LEU A 391 -0.08 19.71 12.08
CA LEU A 391 -0.14 19.01 13.36
C LEU A 391 0.94 19.44 14.36
N THR A 392 1.88 20.28 13.94
CA THR A 392 3.02 20.69 14.77
C THR A 392 3.17 22.21 14.78
N ARG A 393 3.80 22.71 15.83
CA ARG A 393 4.12 24.12 16.03
C ARG A 393 5.60 24.27 16.40
N PRO A 394 6.16 25.49 16.31
CA PRO A 394 7.50 25.74 16.80
C PRO A 394 7.66 25.28 18.25
N GLY A 395 8.68 24.46 18.50
CA GLY A 395 8.97 23.92 19.84
C GLY A 395 8.33 22.57 20.18
N ASP A 396 7.40 22.06 19.37
CA ASP A 396 6.88 20.70 19.53
C ASP A 396 7.96 19.66 19.16
N ILE A 397 7.96 18.52 19.85
CA ILE A 397 8.88 17.40 19.58
C ILE A 397 8.21 16.40 18.63
N VAL A 398 8.94 16.01 17.59
CA VAL A 398 8.53 14.97 16.63
C VAL A 398 9.53 13.82 16.66
N LEU A 399 9.05 12.64 17.01
CA LEU A 399 9.83 11.41 16.89
C LEU A 399 9.80 10.99 15.43
N ILE A 400 10.97 10.87 14.80
CA ILE A 400 11.09 10.68 13.36
C ILE A 400 12.06 9.55 13.03
N ASP A 401 11.62 8.64 12.17
CA ASP A 401 12.48 7.63 11.54
C ASP A 401 13.67 8.30 10.85
N ARG A 402 14.89 7.92 11.24
CA ARG A 402 16.14 8.50 10.71
C ARG A 402 16.26 8.34 9.20
N ASN A 403 15.72 7.24 8.66
CA ASN A 403 15.82 6.84 7.26
C ASN A 403 14.58 7.25 6.44
N CYS A 404 13.81 8.22 6.93
CA CYS A 404 12.66 8.75 6.20
C CYS A 404 13.07 9.69 5.06
N HIS A 405 12.13 9.94 4.15
CA HIS A 405 12.38 10.78 2.98
C HIS A 405 12.65 12.25 3.35
N LYS A 406 13.55 12.91 2.62
CA LYS A 406 13.97 14.31 2.87
C LYS A 406 12.83 15.32 3.07
N SER A 407 11.65 15.07 2.50
CA SER A 407 10.48 15.96 2.63
C SER A 407 9.98 16.13 4.05
N HIS A 408 10.10 15.11 4.91
CA HIS A 408 9.70 15.21 6.31
C HIS A 408 10.55 16.23 7.06
N HIS A 409 11.87 16.19 6.85
CA HIS A 409 12.79 17.16 7.44
C HIS A 409 12.49 18.59 6.97
N TYR A 410 12.19 18.79 5.68
CA TYR A 410 11.72 20.09 5.20
C TYR A 410 10.40 20.52 5.85
N GLY A 411 9.46 19.59 6.07
CA GLY A 411 8.24 19.85 6.82
C GLY A 411 8.54 20.34 8.24
N LEU A 412 9.47 19.69 8.94
CA LEU A 412 9.90 20.07 10.28
C LEU A 412 10.61 21.43 10.31
N VAL A 413 11.48 21.72 9.34
CA VAL A 413 12.11 23.04 9.17
C VAL A 413 11.02 24.13 9.01
N LEU A 414 10.05 23.91 8.13
CA LEU A 414 8.98 24.89 7.87
C LEU A 414 8.06 25.08 9.08
N ALA A 415 7.74 24.01 9.79
CA ALA A 415 6.90 24.06 10.99
C ALA A 415 7.64 24.56 12.24
N GLY A 416 8.98 24.50 12.26
CA GLY A 416 9.80 24.81 13.42
C GLY A 416 9.76 23.75 14.54
N ALA A 417 9.31 22.54 14.22
CA ALA A 417 9.26 21.43 15.16
C ALA A 417 10.64 20.79 15.34
N TYR A 418 10.91 20.26 16.53
CA TYR A 418 12.19 19.67 16.91
C TYR A 418 12.21 18.16 16.62
N PRO A 419 13.00 17.69 15.63
CA PRO A 419 13.18 16.26 15.42
C PRO A 419 13.92 15.60 16.58
N LEU A 420 13.41 14.46 17.04
CA LEU A 420 14.12 13.43 17.76
C LEU A 420 14.26 12.22 16.83
N TYR A 421 15.49 11.93 16.38
CA TYR A 421 15.72 10.83 15.44
C TYR A 421 15.67 9.47 16.13
N LEU A 422 14.98 8.53 15.50
CA LEU A 422 14.92 7.14 15.90
C LEU A 422 15.72 6.31 14.90
N ASP A 423 16.77 5.65 15.38
CA ASP A 423 17.60 4.79 14.55
C ASP A 423 16.91 3.45 14.26
N ALA A 424 17.07 2.99 13.03
CA ALA A 424 16.60 1.70 12.57
C ALA A 424 17.64 0.62 12.87
N TYR A 425 17.22 -0.65 13.01
CA TYR A 425 18.20 -1.72 13.20
C TYR A 425 19.12 -1.85 11.96
N PRO A 426 20.44 -1.98 12.13
CA PRO A 426 21.36 -2.12 11.01
C PRO A 426 21.37 -3.58 10.48
N LEU A 427 21.64 -3.74 9.19
CA LEU A 427 21.96 -5.02 8.56
C LEU A 427 23.34 -4.91 7.88
N PRO A 428 24.44 -4.99 8.65
CA PRO A 428 25.78 -4.69 8.16
C PRO A 428 26.18 -5.53 6.95
N GLN A 429 25.83 -6.82 6.96
CA GLN A 429 26.14 -7.78 5.89
C GLN A 429 25.57 -7.40 4.51
N PHE A 430 24.58 -6.51 4.47
CA PHE A 430 23.94 -6.04 3.23
C PHE A 430 24.10 -4.54 3.00
N ALA A 431 24.77 -3.83 3.93
CA ALA A 431 24.83 -2.37 3.97
C ALA A 431 23.44 -1.70 3.83
N ILE A 432 22.43 -2.28 4.50
CA ILE A 432 21.03 -1.81 4.47
C ILE A 432 20.58 -1.52 5.90
N TYR A 433 19.70 -0.52 6.07
CA TYR A 433 18.97 -0.32 7.31
C TYR A 433 17.61 -1.02 7.25
N GLY A 434 17.21 -1.61 8.37
CA GLY A 434 15.87 -2.12 8.59
C GLY A 434 14.87 -1.05 9.00
N ALA A 435 14.08 -1.38 10.00
CA ALA A 435 13.01 -0.53 10.54
C ALA A 435 13.31 -0.10 11.98
N VAL A 436 12.55 0.89 12.48
CA VAL A 436 12.64 1.37 13.86
C VAL A 436 11.86 0.44 14.77
N SER A 437 12.53 -0.21 15.72
CA SER A 437 11.90 -1.16 16.64
C SER A 437 10.94 -0.47 17.62
N LEU A 438 9.92 -1.19 18.11
CA LEU A 438 9.09 -0.65 19.21
C LEU A 438 9.90 -0.38 20.48
N GLN A 439 10.96 -1.14 20.72
CA GLN A 439 11.82 -0.91 21.87
C GLN A 439 12.45 0.48 21.79
N THR A 440 12.97 0.85 20.61
CA THR A 440 13.53 2.19 20.33
C THR A 440 12.48 3.29 20.54
N ILE A 441 11.27 3.09 20.00
CA ILE A 441 10.16 4.06 20.13
C ILE A 441 9.75 4.24 21.59
N LYS A 442 9.50 3.13 22.32
CA LYS A 442 9.09 3.17 23.73
C LYS A 442 10.16 3.80 24.60
N LYS A 443 11.44 3.44 24.38
CA LYS A 443 12.56 4.05 25.10
C LYS A 443 12.58 5.56 24.92
N ALA A 444 12.47 6.07 23.68
CA ALA A 444 12.48 7.50 23.42
C ALA A 444 11.32 8.24 24.14
N LEU A 445 10.12 7.65 24.14
CA LEU A 445 8.96 8.22 24.85
C LEU A 445 9.13 8.20 26.36
N LEU A 446 9.62 7.11 26.94
CA LEU A 446 9.87 6.98 28.38
C LEU A 446 11.01 7.89 28.86
N ASP A 447 12.06 8.06 28.06
CA ASP A 447 13.15 8.99 28.35
C ASP A 447 12.62 10.44 28.37
N LEU A 448 11.75 10.81 27.42
CA LEU A 448 11.09 12.12 27.42
C LEU A 448 10.08 12.30 28.56
N GLU A 449 9.40 11.22 28.98
CA GLU A 449 8.54 11.21 30.17
C GLU A 449 9.36 11.48 31.43
N ALA A 450 10.48 10.78 31.60
CA ALA A 450 11.41 10.97 32.72
C ALA A 450 12.01 12.38 32.73
N ALA A 451 12.24 12.98 31.56
CA ALA A 451 12.70 14.35 31.42
C ALA A 451 11.61 15.42 31.61
N GLY A 452 10.34 15.03 31.81
CA GLY A 452 9.21 15.96 31.94
C GLY A 452 8.88 16.70 30.64
N GLN A 453 9.15 16.09 29.49
CA GLN A 453 9.01 16.68 28.15
C GLN A 453 7.98 15.94 27.28
N LEU A 454 7.33 14.90 27.81
CA LEU A 454 6.36 14.09 27.08
C LEU A 454 5.18 14.93 26.56
N ASP A 455 4.77 15.98 27.27
CA ASP A 455 3.70 16.90 26.88
C ASP A 455 4.00 17.69 25.60
N LYS A 456 5.28 17.86 25.26
CA LYS A 456 5.75 18.50 24.02
C LYS A 456 5.76 17.54 22.83
N VAL A 457 5.66 16.23 23.04
CA VAL A 457 5.63 15.25 21.96
C VAL A 457 4.28 15.31 21.25
N ARG A 458 4.32 15.59 19.93
CA ARG A 458 3.10 15.69 19.11
C ARG A 458 2.93 14.58 18.10
N MET A 459 4.03 14.09 17.52
CA MET A 459 3.95 13.19 16.38
C MET A 459 5.01 12.10 16.44
N LEU A 460 4.60 10.90 16.02
CA LEU A 460 5.49 9.81 15.61
C LEU A 460 5.37 9.65 14.09
N LEU A 461 6.51 9.73 13.40
CA LEU A 461 6.62 9.67 11.95
C LEU A 461 7.45 8.46 11.52
N LEU A 462 6.83 7.53 10.80
CA LEU A 462 7.45 6.28 10.35
C LEU A 462 7.17 6.02 8.86
N THR A 463 8.11 5.40 8.15
CA THR A 463 7.95 5.00 6.75
C THR A 463 7.41 3.56 6.65
N ASN A 464 6.25 3.34 6.02
CA ASN A 464 5.63 2.01 5.92
C ASN A 464 5.10 1.67 4.51
N CYS A 465 5.59 0.68 3.79
CA CYS A 465 6.79 -0.10 4.08
C CYS A 465 8.07 0.74 3.89
N ILE A 466 9.18 0.30 4.46
CA ILE A 466 10.49 0.84 4.10
C ILE A 466 10.83 0.49 2.66
N PHE A 467 11.89 1.09 2.11
CA PHE A 467 12.23 0.95 0.70
C PHE A 467 12.48 -0.51 0.27
N ASP A 468 13.18 -1.30 1.10
CA ASP A 468 13.49 -2.72 0.81
C ASP A 468 12.34 -3.69 1.11
N GLY A 469 11.16 -3.17 1.51
CA GLY A 469 9.94 -3.94 1.68
C GLY A 469 9.65 -4.43 3.09
N VAL A 470 10.40 -4.02 4.11
CA VAL A 470 10.02 -4.32 5.49
C VAL A 470 8.76 -3.50 5.85
N VAL A 471 7.71 -4.20 6.26
CA VAL A 471 6.39 -3.66 6.62
C VAL A 471 6.21 -3.73 8.13
N TYR A 472 5.83 -2.62 8.75
CA TYR A 472 5.53 -2.54 10.17
C TYR A 472 4.28 -3.37 10.51
N ASN A 473 4.01 -3.55 11.80
CA ASN A 473 2.67 -3.86 12.32
C ASN A 473 2.07 -2.57 12.89
N PRO A 474 1.36 -1.74 12.08
CA PRO A 474 0.91 -0.43 12.52
C PRO A 474 -0.03 -0.50 13.72
N LEU A 475 -0.89 -1.53 13.80
CA LEU A 475 -1.81 -1.74 14.90
C LEU A 475 -1.05 -1.86 16.22
N ARG A 476 -0.09 -2.79 16.29
CA ARG A 476 0.76 -3.02 17.46
C ARG A 476 1.60 -1.79 17.81
N VAL A 477 2.12 -1.07 16.81
CA VAL A 477 2.88 0.16 17.05
C VAL A 477 2.01 1.23 17.70
N MET A 478 0.82 1.49 17.14
CA MET A 478 -0.08 2.51 17.66
C MET A 478 -0.60 2.16 19.05
N GLU A 479 -0.94 0.89 19.30
CA GLU A 479 -1.37 0.39 20.61
C GLU A 479 -0.32 0.65 21.70
N GLU A 480 0.89 0.12 21.54
CA GLU A 480 1.93 0.25 22.57
C GLU A 480 2.40 1.70 22.76
N VAL A 481 2.36 2.53 21.71
CA VAL A 481 2.71 3.95 21.80
C VAL A 481 1.63 4.76 22.53
N LEU A 482 0.34 4.52 22.24
CA LEU A 482 -0.77 5.20 22.91
C LEU A 482 -0.87 4.85 24.40
N ALA A 483 -0.32 3.70 24.81
CA ALA A 483 -0.20 3.36 26.23
C ALA A 483 0.74 4.30 27.01
N ILE A 484 1.74 4.88 26.34
CA ILE A 484 2.68 5.84 26.93
C ILE A 484 2.21 7.29 26.69
N LYS A 485 1.81 7.62 25.46
CA LYS A 485 1.34 8.96 25.06
C LYS A 485 -0.03 8.89 24.38
N PRO A 486 -1.14 9.01 25.14
CA PRO A 486 -2.49 8.74 24.64
C PRO A 486 -3.03 9.65 23.54
N ASP A 487 -2.40 10.80 23.28
CA ASP A 487 -2.88 11.83 22.36
C ASP A 487 -1.89 12.15 21.22
N ILE A 488 -0.85 11.33 21.04
CA ILE A 488 0.13 11.48 19.95
C ILE A 488 -0.51 11.25 18.57
N CYS A 489 -0.07 12.01 17.57
CA CYS A 489 -0.43 11.79 16.17
C CYS A 489 0.53 10.80 15.51
N PHE A 490 0.01 9.93 14.66
CA PHE A 490 0.82 9.04 13.81
C PHE A 490 0.79 9.53 12.37
N LEU A 491 1.97 9.74 11.78
CA LEU A 491 2.14 9.93 10.35
C LEU A 491 2.86 8.71 9.77
N TRP A 492 2.11 7.90 9.03
CA TRP A 492 2.63 6.77 8.26
C TRP A 492 2.91 7.21 6.83
N ASP A 493 4.19 7.32 6.47
CA ASP A 493 4.56 7.56 5.08
C ASP A 493 4.45 6.26 4.28
N GLU A 494 3.29 6.06 3.67
CA GLU A 494 2.96 4.90 2.84
C GLU A 494 3.19 5.17 1.34
N ALA A 495 4.20 5.98 1.02
CA ALA A 495 4.57 6.33 -0.34
C ALA A 495 4.72 5.13 -1.28
N TRP A 496 5.16 3.97 -0.77
CA TRP A 496 5.38 2.75 -1.53
C TRP A 496 4.28 1.69 -1.35
N TYR A 497 3.29 1.94 -0.50
CA TYR A 497 2.38 0.88 -0.01
C TYR A 497 0.89 1.12 -0.32
N ALA A 498 0.58 2.09 -1.18
CA ALA A 498 -0.79 2.45 -1.54
C ALA A 498 -1.66 1.30 -2.11
N PHE A 499 -1.04 0.33 -2.79
CA PHE A 499 -1.73 -0.82 -3.38
C PHE A 499 -2.19 -1.85 -2.34
N ALA A 500 -1.61 -1.84 -1.12
CA ALA A 500 -1.78 -2.90 -0.14
C ALA A 500 -3.25 -3.06 0.32
N THR A 501 -4.05 -1.98 0.27
CA THR A 501 -5.49 -2.02 0.59
C THR A 501 -6.28 -3.03 -0.27
N ALA A 502 -5.82 -3.28 -1.49
CA ALA A 502 -6.54 -4.07 -2.47
C ALA A 502 -6.58 -5.57 -2.14
N VAL A 503 -5.68 -6.06 -1.29
CA VAL A 503 -5.57 -7.48 -0.95
C VAL A 503 -5.60 -7.72 0.56
N PRO A 504 -6.34 -8.72 1.05
CA PRO A 504 -6.65 -8.85 2.49
C PRO A 504 -5.41 -9.07 3.37
N TRP A 505 -4.40 -9.79 2.88
CA TRP A 505 -3.19 -10.09 3.65
C TRP A 505 -2.28 -8.88 3.87
N ALA A 506 -2.18 -7.98 2.88
CA ALA A 506 -1.40 -6.75 3.00
C ALA A 506 -2.20 -5.62 3.65
N ARG A 507 -3.52 -5.54 3.36
CA ARG A 507 -4.44 -4.52 3.88
C ARG A 507 -4.39 -4.38 5.40
N GLN A 508 -4.27 -5.49 6.13
CA GLN A 508 -4.19 -5.47 7.60
C GLN A 508 -2.98 -4.70 8.16
N ARG A 509 -1.94 -4.47 7.35
CA ARG A 509 -0.73 -3.71 7.70
C ARG A 509 -0.69 -2.31 7.08
N THR A 510 -1.84 -1.82 6.61
CA THR A 510 -2.01 -0.41 6.24
C THR A 510 -2.43 0.41 7.45
N ALA A 511 -2.00 1.67 7.50
CA ALA A 511 -2.25 2.59 8.60
C ALA A 511 -3.75 2.80 8.87
N MET A 512 -4.54 3.04 7.81
CA MET A 512 -5.96 3.37 7.94
C MET A 512 -6.80 2.20 8.45
N VAL A 513 -6.52 0.97 8.00
CA VAL A 513 -7.22 -0.23 8.48
C VAL A 513 -6.77 -0.61 9.88
N ALA A 514 -5.48 -0.45 10.21
CA ALA A 514 -5.00 -0.64 11.57
C ALA A 514 -5.63 0.37 12.55
N ALA A 515 -5.81 1.62 12.14
CA ALA A 515 -6.43 2.66 12.93
C ALA A 515 -7.92 2.37 13.20
N ASP A 516 -8.66 1.95 12.17
CA ASP A 516 -10.06 1.52 12.32
C ASP A 516 -10.22 0.35 13.30
N ARG A 517 -9.39 -0.69 13.16
CA ARG A 517 -9.38 -1.84 14.07
C ARG A 517 -9.04 -1.44 15.50
N LEU A 518 -8.11 -0.51 15.67
CA LEU A 518 -7.75 0.00 16.98
C LEU A 518 -8.91 0.77 17.62
N GLU A 519 -9.63 1.60 16.87
CA GLU A 519 -10.82 2.29 17.37
C GLU A 519 -11.93 1.32 17.80
N GLN A 520 -12.20 0.30 17.00
CA GLN A 520 -13.17 -0.75 17.33
C GLN A 520 -12.75 -1.52 18.58
N MET A 521 -11.47 -1.89 18.68
CA MET A 521 -10.91 -2.55 19.86
C MET A 521 -11.08 -1.72 21.12
N LEU A 522 -10.67 -0.44 21.10
CA LEU A 522 -10.78 0.46 22.26
C LEU A 522 -12.23 0.71 22.70
N ALA A 523 -13.19 0.62 21.77
CA ALA A 523 -14.62 0.77 22.06
C ALA A 523 -15.27 -0.51 22.61
N SER A 524 -14.63 -1.67 22.47
CA SER A 524 -15.22 -2.96 22.84
C SER A 524 -15.23 -3.21 24.36
N PRO A 525 -16.31 -3.84 24.90
CA PRO A 525 -16.34 -4.30 26.30
C PRO A 525 -15.27 -5.34 26.63
N GLU A 526 -14.94 -6.20 25.67
CA GLU A 526 -13.94 -7.26 25.81
C GLU A 526 -12.55 -6.67 26.06
N TYR A 527 -12.16 -5.68 25.27
CA TYR A 527 -10.90 -4.98 25.48
C TYR A 527 -10.86 -4.22 26.80
N ALA A 528 -11.98 -3.63 27.23
CA ALA A 528 -12.05 -2.98 28.53
C ALA A 528 -11.81 -3.98 29.68
N ALA A 529 -12.18 -5.25 29.53
CA ALA A 529 -11.85 -6.32 30.47
C ALA A 529 -10.37 -6.70 30.40
N GLU A 530 -9.84 -6.94 29.19
CA GLU A 530 -8.42 -7.25 28.97
C GLU A 530 -7.50 -6.16 29.54
N TYR A 531 -7.86 -4.89 29.35
CA TYR A 531 -7.11 -3.75 29.89
C TYR A 531 -7.08 -3.73 31.43
N ARG A 532 -8.16 -4.13 32.10
CA ARG A 532 -8.20 -4.22 33.57
C ARG A 532 -7.26 -5.32 34.07
N ASP A 533 -7.29 -6.48 33.43
CA ASP A 533 -6.42 -7.61 33.77
C ASP A 533 -4.95 -7.27 33.50
N TRP A 534 -4.65 -6.64 32.36
CA TRP A 534 -3.32 -6.14 32.04
C TRP A 534 -2.84 -5.11 33.05
N THR A 535 -3.69 -4.15 33.45
CA THR A 535 -3.35 -3.13 34.45
C THR A 535 -2.98 -3.78 35.79
N ALA A 536 -3.74 -4.79 36.23
CA ALA A 536 -3.42 -5.56 37.43
C ALA A 536 -2.08 -6.32 37.28
N SER A 537 -1.80 -6.87 36.10
CA SER A 537 -0.51 -7.56 35.83
C SER A 537 0.70 -6.63 35.81
N MET A 538 0.49 -5.35 35.53
CA MET A 538 1.54 -4.31 35.50
C MET A 538 1.71 -3.60 36.85
N GLU A 539 0.91 -3.94 37.85
CA GLU A 539 1.00 -3.33 39.18
C GLU A 539 2.39 -3.58 39.81
N GLY A 540 3.05 -2.51 40.26
CA GLY A 540 4.38 -2.58 40.84
C GLY A 540 5.55 -2.61 39.84
N ILE A 541 5.30 -2.73 38.53
CA ILE A 541 6.35 -2.66 37.50
C ILE A 541 6.76 -1.19 37.27
N PRO A 542 8.03 -0.81 37.50
CA PRO A 542 8.49 0.55 37.28
C PRO A 542 8.34 1.01 35.83
N ARG A 543 8.07 2.30 35.62
CA ARG A 543 7.96 2.90 34.28
C ARG A 543 9.19 2.67 33.40
N SER A 544 10.39 2.66 33.99
CA SER A 544 11.64 2.37 33.28
C SER A 544 11.68 0.97 32.66
N GLU A 545 10.90 0.02 33.18
CA GLU A 545 10.87 -1.37 32.68
C GLU A 545 9.84 -1.57 31.56
N TRP A 546 8.89 -0.64 31.37
CA TRP A 546 7.82 -0.74 30.36
C TRP A 546 8.33 -0.99 28.94
N VAL A 547 9.55 -0.58 28.64
CA VAL A 547 10.23 -0.85 27.37
C VAL A 547 10.27 -2.35 27.01
N ASN A 548 10.34 -3.23 28.02
CA ASN A 548 10.45 -4.69 27.86
C ASN A 548 9.09 -5.42 27.90
N HIS A 549 7.98 -4.71 28.14
CA HIS A 549 6.66 -5.31 28.28
C HIS A 549 5.74 -4.94 27.11
N ARG A 550 4.77 -5.80 26.82
CA ARG A 550 3.63 -5.46 25.96
C ARG A 550 2.75 -4.46 26.70
N LEU A 551 2.45 -3.32 26.06
CA LEU A 551 1.67 -2.25 26.66
C LEU A 551 0.28 -2.16 26.00
N LEU A 552 -0.75 -1.99 26.83
CA LEU A 552 -2.12 -1.76 26.37
C LEU A 552 -2.56 -0.31 26.67
N PRO A 553 -3.12 0.41 25.69
CA PRO A 553 -3.63 1.76 25.89
C PRO A 553 -4.91 1.81 26.75
N ASP A 554 -5.02 2.86 27.56
CA ASP A 554 -6.23 3.14 28.34
C ASP A 554 -7.39 3.49 27.38
N PRO A 555 -8.47 2.67 27.31
CA PRO A 555 -9.58 2.90 26.38
C PRO A 555 -10.33 4.22 26.65
N GLY A 556 -10.27 4.75 27.87
CA GLY A 556 -10.88 6.02 28.23
C GLY A 556 -10.06 7.24 27.82
N LYS A 557 -8.75 7.09 27.60
CA LYS A 557 -7.82 8.21 27.31
C LYS A 557 -7.26 8.19 25.89
N ALA A 558 -7.07 7.02 25.30
CA ALA A 558 -6.44 6.88 24.00
C ALA A 558 -7.25 7.59 22.90
N ARG A 559 -6.56 8.40 22.10
CA ARG A 559 -7.09 9.10 20.92
C ARG A 559 -6.36 8.56 19.69
N VAL A 560 -7.09 7.85 18.84
CA VAL A 560 -6.55 7.37 17.56
C VAL A 560 -6.52 8.55 16.58
N ARG A 561 -5.30 9.01 16.26
CA ARG A 561 -5.04 10.18 15.43
C ARG A 561 -4.02 9.85 14.35
N VAL A 562 -4.47 9.41 13.18
CA VAL A 562 -3.63 8.73 12.19
C VAL A 562 -3.76 9.39 10.82
N TYR A 563 -2.61 9.61 10.20
CA TYR A 563 -2.46 10.18 8.87
C TYR A 563 -1.60 9.24 8.04
N ALA A 564 -1.98 9.02 6.78
CA ALA A 564 -1.16 8.29 5.82
C ALA A 564 -0.99 9.08 4.52
N THR A 565 0.20 9.01 3.93
CA THR A 565 0.51 9.72 2.69
C THR A 565 0.94 8.74 1.60
N HIS A 566 0.27 8.77 0.45
CA HIS A 566 0.53 7.86 -0.66
C HIS A 566 1.17 8.58 -1.83
N SER A 567 2.20 7.95 -2.43
CA SER A 567 2.68 8.33 -3.75
C SER A 567 1.94 7.49 -4.78
N THR A 568 0.73 7.92 -5.15
CA THR A 568 -0.12 7.16 -6.09
C THR A 568 0.65 6.82 -7.37
N HIS A 569 1.44 7.76 -7.91
CA HIS A 569 2.27 7.54 -9.10
C HIS A 569 3.45 6.55 -8.96
N LYS A 570 3.79 6.11 -7.75
CA LYS A 570 4.85 5.11 -7.51
C LYS A 570 4.31 3.68 -7.43
N SER A 571 3.10 3.55 -6.89
CA SER A 571 2.53 2.25 -6.51
C SER A 571 1.25 1.91 -7.27
N LEU A 572 0.63 2.87 -7.96
CA LEU A 572 -0.63 2.76 -8.70
C LEU A 572 -0.52 3.52 -10.04
N SER A 573 -1.55 3.39 -10.88
CA SER A 573 -1.58 4.01 -12.21
C SER A 573 -2.01 5.48 -12.16
N ALA A 574 -1.11 6.37 -11.76
CA ALA A 574 -1.30 7.82 -11.78
C ALA A 574 -0.09 8.58 -12.32
N PHE A 575 -0.31 9.80 -12.82
CA PHE A 575 0.77 10.63 -13.34
C PHE A 575 1.72 11.10 -12.24
N ARG A 576 3.00 11.33 -12.59
CA ARG A 576 4.02 11.83 -11.65
C ARG A 576 3.51 13.08 -10.91
N GLN A 577 3.82 13.17 -9.62
CA GLN A 577 3.31 14.18 -8.66
C GLN A 577 1.88 13.93 -8.14
N ALA A 578 1.10 12.99 -8.70
CA ALA A 578 -0.16 12.58 -8.09
C ALA A 578 0.08 11.89 -6.73
N SER A 579 -0.58 12.38 -5.68
CA SER A 579 -0.48 11.90 -4.31
C SER A 579 -1.81 12.07 -3.56
N MET A 580 -1.98 11.32 -2.48
CA MET A 580 -3.14 11.42 -1.58
C MET A 580 -2.70 11.52 -0.12
N ILE A 581 -3.46 12.25 0.68
CA ILE A 581 -3.41 12.23 2.15
C ILE A 581 -4.68 11.56 2.65
N HIS A 582 -4.55 10.54 3.48
CA HIS A 582 -5.65 9.84 4.14
C HIS A 582 -5.66 10.20 5.63
N VAL A 583 -6.83 10.58 6.13
CA VAL A 583 -7.00 11.07 7.51
C VAL A 583 -7.98 10.17 8.24
N ARG A 584 -7.53 9.62 9.36
CA ARG A 584 -8.34 8.96 10.38
C ARG A 584 -7.96 9.51 11.76
N ASP A 585 -8.46 10.70 12.04
CA ASP A 585 -8.18 11.42 13.28
C ASP A 585 -9.50 11.70 14.01
N ARG A 586 -9.70 11.01 15.13
CA ARG A 586 -10.87 11.13 16.01
C ARG A 586 -11.10 12.57 16.49
N ASP A 587 -10.04 13.38 16.52
CA ASP A 587 -10.07 14.79 16.93
C ASP A 587 -10.01 15.78 15.76
N PHE A 588 -10.02 15.31 14.51
CA PHE A 588 -9.80 16.14 13.32
C PHE A 588 -10.68 17.39 13.31
N ASN A 589 -12.00 17.21 13.41
CA ASN A 589 -12.96 18.31 13.34
C ASN A 589 -12.83 19.30 14.50
N SER A 590 -12.41 18.83 15.68
CA SER A 590 -12.30 19.65 16.89
C SER A 590 -10.94 20.33 17.07
N ARG A 591 -9.88 19.81 16.43
CA ARG A 591 -8.50 20.23 16.72
C ARG A 591 -7.63 20.52 15.50
N ALA A 592 -7.82 19.80 14.39
CA ALA A 592 -6.86 19.81 13.28
C ALA A 592 -7.40 20.38 11.97
N ARG A 593 -8.73 20.37 11.74
CA ARG A 593 -9.35 20.73 10.46
C ARG A 593 -8.89 22.09 9.93
N ASP A 594 -8.95 23.13 10.75
CA ASP A 594 -8.64 24.49 10.30
C ASP A 594 -7.14 24.64 9.98
N ALA A 595 -6.27 24.14 10.87
CA ALA A 595 -4.83 24.13 10.64
C ALA A 595 -4.44 23.28 9.42
N PHE A 596 -5.15 22.17 9.19
CA PHE A 596 -4.97 21.33 8.02
C PHE A 596 -5.40 22.03 6.73
N GLY A 597 -6.53 22.73 6.74
CA GLY A 597 -7.00 23.54 5.62
C GLY A 597 -5.96 24.60 5.23
N GLU A 598 -5.46 25.37 6.20
CA GLU A 598 -4.44 26.39 5.96
C GLU A 598 -3.11 25.81 5.46
N ALA A 599 -2.67 24.68 6.02
CA ALA A 599 -1.49 23.98 5.54
C ALA A 599 -1.70 23.45 4.11
N PHE A 600 -2.88 22.91 3.80
CA PHE A 600 -3.21 22.44 2.45
C PHE A 600 -3.18 23.58 1.44
N LEU A 601 -3.77 24.74 1.76
CA LEU A 601 -3.74 25.94 0.92
C LEU A 601 -2.32 26.49 0.73
N THR A 602 -1.50 26.48 1.79
CA THR A 602 -0.10 26.95 1.75
C THR A 602 0.74 26.20 0.71
N HIS A 603 0.46 24.91 0.53
CA HIS A 603 1.28 24.00 -0.28
C HIS A 603 0.66 23.65 -1.64
N THR A 604 -0.59 24.04 -1.89
CA THR A 604 -1.34 23.68 -3.10
C THR A 604 -1.45 24.86 -4.05
N SER A 605 -1.16 24.64 -5.33
CA SER A 605 -1.33 25.67 -6.37
C SER A 605 -2.79 26.10 -6.49
N THR A 606 -3.03 27.41 -6.67
CA THR A 606 -4.35 27.97 -7.02
C THR A 606 -4.83 27.57 -8.41
N SER A 607 -3.91 27.06 -9.24
CA SER A 607 -4.17 26.47 -10.56
C SER A 607 -3.68 25.02 -10.57
N PRO A 608 -4.42 24.08 -9.95
CA PRO A 608 -4.02 22.68 -9.90
C PRO A 608 -4.12 22.03 -11.29
N ASN A 609 -3.22 21.09 -11.56
CA ASN A 609 -3.24 20.35 -12.82
C ASN A 609 -4.40 19.33 -12.82
N GLN A 610 -5.37 19.54 -13.71
CA GLN A 610 -6.58 18.72 -13.80
C GLN A 610 -6.28 17.28 -14.23
N GLN A 611 -5.23 17.06 -15.03
CA GLN A 611 -4.84 15.72 -15.46
C GLN A 611 -4.30 14.89 -14.30
N LEU A 612 -3.60 15.52 -13.34
CA LEU A 612 -3.18 14.85 -12.11
C LEU A 612 -4.38 14.42 -11.28
N LEU A 613 -5.38 15.29 -11.10
CA LEU A 613 -6.62 14.99 -10.37
C LEU A 613 -7.44 13.87 -11.04
N ALA A 614 -7.54 13.91 -12.37
CA ALA A 614 -8.17 12.84 -13.15
C ALA A 614 -7.47 11.50 -12.96
N SER A 615 -6.13 11.49 -13.00
CA SER A 615 -5.36 10.27 -12.79
C SER A 615 -5.53 9.70 -11.37
N LEU A 616 -5.75 10.53 -10.35
CA LEU A 616 -6.03 10.10 -8.98
C LEU A 616 -7.39 9.39 -8.87
N ASP A 617 -8.44 9.95 -9.48
CA ASP A 617 -9.78 9.36 -9.49
C ASP A 617 -9.81 8.04 -10.30
N LEU A 618 -9.10 8.00 -11.43
CA LEU A 618 -8.90 6.80 -12.24
C LEU A 618 -8.13 5.70 -11.50
N ALA A 619 -7.02 6.04 -10.84
CA ALA A 619 -6.25 5.10 -10.03
C ALA A 619 -7.11 4.48 -8.91
N ARG A 620 -7.94 5.31 -8.27
CA ARG A 620 -8.91 4.85 -7.27
C ARG A 620 -9.92 3.87 -7.87
N ARG A 621 -10.45 4.13 -9.07
CA ARG A 621 -11.34 3.18 -9.76
C ARG A 621 -10.66 1.85 -10.02
N GLN A 622 -9.43 1.88 -10.51
CA GLN A 622 -8.67 0.67 -10.78
C GLN A 622 -8.49 -0.16 -9.50
N VAL A 623 -8.15 0.48 -8.37
CA VAL A 623 -8.04 -0.22 -7.08
C VAL A 623 -9.36 -0.88 -6.67
N ASP A 624 -10.48 -0.17 -6.78
CA ASP A 624 -11.79 -0.71 -6.37
C ASP A 624 -12.22 -1.91 -7.22
N ILE A 625 -12.01 -1.86 -8.54
CA ILE A 625 -12.56 -2.86 -9.48
C ILE A 625 -11.55 -3.98 -9.76
N GLU A 626 -10.33 -3.60 -10.14
CA GLU A 626 -9.30 -4.52 -10.64
C GLU A 626 -8.21 -4.80 -9.60
N GLY A 627 -8.11 -3.98 -8.55
CA GLY A 627 -6.97 -3.95 -7.64
C GLY A 627 -6.68 -5.30 -6.99
N PHE A 628 -7.71 -6.04 -6.58
CA PHE A 628 -7.54 -7.37 -6.00
C PHE A 628 -6.80 -8.32 -6.96
N GLN A 629 -7.20 -8.34 -8.23
CA GLN A 629 -6.60 -9.21 -9.25
C GLN A 629 -5.20 -8.73 -9.64
N LEU A 630 -5.02 -7.43 -9.90
CA LEU A 630 -3.74 -6.86 -10.33
C LEU A 630 -2.64 -7.00 -9.28
N VAL A 631 -2.96 -6.67 -8.02
CA VAL A 631 -1.99 -6.76 -6.92
C VAL A 631 -1.66 -8.23 -6.66
N ARG A 632 -2.65 -9.12 -6.64
CA ARG A 632 -2.40 -10.55 -6.49
C ARG A 632 -1.48 -11.10 -7.58
N GLN A 633 -1.73 -10.79 -8.85
CA GLN A 633 -0.85 -11.19 -9.96
C GLN A 633 0.58 -10.68 -9.77
N THR A 634 0.75 -9.46 -9.24
CA THR A 634 2.07 -8.89 -8.93
C THR A 634 2.79 -9.69 -7.85
N TYR A 635 2.09 -10.06 -6.77
CA TYR A 635 2.64 -10.93 -5.72
C TYR A 635 3.04 -12.30 -6.30
N ASP A 636 2.19 -12.88 -7.14
CA ASP A 636 2.45 -14.18 -7.77
C ASP A 636 3.72 -14.14 -8.63
N MET A 637 3.85 -13.13 -9.49
CA MET A 637 5.03 -12.92 -10.33
C MET A 637 6.30 -12.78 -9.50
N ALA A 638 6.24 -12.02 -8.40
CA ALA A 638 7.37 -11.87 -7.50
C ALA A 638 7.77 -13.19 -6.84
N LEU A 639 6.80 -13.96 -6.32
CA LEU A 639 7.04 -15.26 -5.69
C LEU A 639 7.61 -16.29 -6.67
N VAL A 640 7.08 -16.34 -7.90
CA VAL A 640 7.60 -17.23 -8.97
C VAL A 640 9.01 -16.82 -9.36
N PHE A 641 9.28 -15.53 -9.54
CA PHE A 641 10.62 -15.04 -9.84
C PHE A 641 11.63 -15.45 -8.75
N ARG A 642 11.29 -15.21 -7.47
CA ARG A 642 12.10 -15.64 -6.31
C ARG A 642 12.39 -17.14 -6.35
N HIS A 643 11.38 -17.95 -6.62
CA HIS A 643 11.53 -19.40 -6.71
C HIS A 643 12.45 -19.83 -7.86
N ARG A 644 12.30 -19.21 -9.05
CA ARG A 644 13.10 -19.52 -10.24
C ARG A 644 14.58 -19.18 -10.06
N VAL A 645 14.89 -17.98 -9.53
CA VAL A 645 16.27 -17.58 -9.21
C VAL A 645 16.94 -18.59 -8.28
N ARG A 646 16.21 -19.07 -7.26
CA ARG A 646 16.73 -20.05 -6.30
C ARG A 646 16.96 -21.44 -6.89
N LYS A 647 16.10 -21.89 -7.80
CA LYS A 647 16.14 -23.25 -8.37
C LYS A 647 17.06 -23.37 -9.58
N ASP A 648 17.29 -22.30 -10.33
CA ASP A 648 18.18 -22.31 -11.48
C ASP A 648 19.64 -22.44 -11.00
N ARG A 649 20.24 -23.61 -11.29
CA ARG A 649 21.59 -23.98 -10.86
C ARG A 649 22.69 -23.05 -11.34
N LEU A 650 22.46 -22.30 -12.41
CA LEU A 650 23.45 -21.38 -12.96
C LEU A 650 23.31 -20.02 -12.29
N ILE A 651 22.08 -19.50 -12.23
CA ILE A 651 21.78 -18.22 -11.57
C ILE A 651 22.16 -18.28 -10.08
N SER A 652 21.77 -19.34 -9.38
CA SER A 652 21.93 -19.46 -7.92
C SER A 652 23.38 -19.57 -7.44
N LYS A 653 24.36 -19.77 -8.33
CA LYS A 653 25.80 -19.71 -7.98
C LYS A 653 26.23 -18.28 -7.67
N TRP A 654 25.69 -17.33 -8.42
CA TRP A 654 26.15 -15.96 -8.51
C TRP A 654 25.18 -14.99 -7.84
N PHE A 655 23.89 -15.29 -7.90
CA PHE A 655 22.81 -14.43 -7.42
C PHE A 655 21.98 -15.15 -6.35
N ARG A 656 21.52 -14.37 -5.38
CA ARG A 656 20.60 -14.85 -4.34
C ARG A 656 19.55 -13.79 -4.06
N ILE A 657 18.33 -14.20 -3.74
CA ILE A 657 17.33 -13.27 -3.20
C ILE A 657 17.46 -13.22 -1.68
N LEU A 658 17.44 -12.03 -1.11
CA LEU A 658 17.35 -11.85 0.34
C LEU A 658 15.90 -12.12 0.80
N ASP A 659 15.78 -13.01 1.79
CA ASP A 659 14.51 -13.46 2.37
C ASP A 659 14.26 -12.78 3.73
N GLU A 660 13.18 -13.16 4.41
CA GLU A 660 12.74 -12.58 5.68
C GLU A 660 13.82 -12.66 6.76
N ALA A 661 14.49 -13.80 6.93
CA ALA A 661 15.57 -13.95 7.92
C ALA A 661 16.82 -13.11 7.63
N ASP A 662 16.98 -12.63 6.39
CA ASP A 662 18.10 -11.74 6.02
C ASP A 662 17.79 -10.29 6.39
N LEU A 663 16.54 -9.85 6.19
CA LEU A 663 16.13 -8.45 6.33
C LEU A 663 15.39 -8.14 7.63
N VAL A 664 14.90 -9.17 8.34
CA VAL A 664 14.18 -9.06 9.61
C VAL A 664 14.84 -10.00 10.64
N PRO A 665 15.58 -9.43 11.61
CA PRO A 665 16.16 -10.18 12.72
C PRO A 665 15.13 -11.04 13.49
N GLU A 666 15.62 -12.10 14.14
CA GLU A 666 14.77 -13.11 14.81
C GLU A 666 13.95 -12.54 15.96
N GLU A 667 14.50 -11.60 16.72
CA GLU A 667 13.84 -10.90 17.82
C GLU A 667 12.56 -10.15 17.40
N PHE A 668 12.41 -9.84 16.11
CA PHE A 668 11.23 -9.17 15.57
C PHE A 668 10.21 -10.11 14.91
N ARG A 669 10.55 -11.42 14.84
CA ARG A 669 9.75 -12.49 14.21
C ARG A 669 9.26 -13.50 15.26
N ALA A 670 8.25 -13.11 16.04
CA ALA A 670 7.64 -13.97 17.06
C ALA A 670 7.07 -15.29 16.48
N SER A 671 6.66 -15.28 15.22
CA SER A 671 6.22 -16.44 14.45
C SER A 671 7.33 -17.44 14.14
N ALA A 672 8.60 -17.05 14.32
CA ALA A 672 9.82 -17.75 13.90
C ALA A 672 9.90 -18.03 12.38
N VAL A 673 9.04 -17.43 11.55
CA VAL A 673 9.07 -17.63 10.09
C VAL A 673 10.38 -17.10 9.52
N SER A 674 11.24 -17.99 9.04
CA SER A 674 12.57 -17.63 8.51
C SER A 674 12.58 -17.36 7.01
N SER A 675 11.58 -17.89 6.30
CA SER A 675 11.28 -17.47 4.94
C SER A 675 9.92 -17.97 4.49
N TYR A 676 9.29 -17.30 3.51
CA TYR A 676 8.09 -17.80 2.80
C TYR A 676 8.41 -18.97 1.85
N ARG A 677 9.33 -19.84 2.29
CA ARG A 677 10.23 -20.69 1.50
C ARG A 677 9.52 -21.84 0.79
N GLU A 678 8.37 -22.28 1.29
CA GLU A 678 7.77 -23.53 0.85
C GLU A 678 6.25 -23.45 0.97
N VAL A 679 5.51 -23.41 -0.14
CA VAL A 679 4.05 -23.70 -0.13
C VAL A 679 3.86 -25.21 0.12
N ARG A 680 4.24 -25.69 1.31
CA ARG A 680 3.88 -27.00 1.85
C ARG A 680 2.60 -26.85 2.67
N GLN A 681 1.85 -27.93 2.84
CA GLN A 681 0.75 -27.97 3.82
C GLN A 681 1.32 -27.58 5.21
N GLY A 682 0.87 -26.45 5.77
CA GLY A 682 1.35 -25.87 7.03
C GLY A 682 1.97 -24.47 6.91
N ALA A 683 2.73 -24.21 5.85
CA ALA A 683 3.48 -22.95 5.68
C ALA A 683 2.59 -21.71 5.51
N LEU A 684 1.35 -21.89 5.06
CA LEU A 684 0.38 -20.80 4.97
C LEU A 684 -0.14 -20.36 6.34
N ALA A 685 -0.26 -21.29 7.30
CA ALA A 685 -0.66 -20.95 8.66
C ALA A 685 0.45 -20.15 9.35
N GLU A 686 1.70 -20.58 9.18
CA GLU A 686 2.89 -19.86 9.67
C GLU A 686 2.99 -18.45 9.04
N TRP A 687 2.76 -18.34 7.73
CA TRP A 687 2.80 -17.05 7.03
C TRP A 687 1.68 -16.09 7.49
N ASN A 688 0.45 -16.59 7.67
CA ASN A 688 -0.63 -15.82 8.28
C ASN A 688 -0.26 -15.34 9.68
N GLU A 689 0.33 -16.23 10.49
CA GLU A 689 0.73 -15.89 11.84
C GLU A 689 1.79 -14.78 11.83
N ALA A 690 2.81 -14.88 10.97
CA ALA A 690 3.81 -13.83 10.80
C ALA A 690 3.17 -12.47 10.46
N TRP A 691 2.28 -12.41 9.46
CA TRP A 691 1.60 -11.16 9.08
C TRP A 691 0.67 -10.62 10.15
N ARG A 692 0.20 -11.46 11.07
CA ARG A 692 -0.65 -11.06 12.20
C ARG A 692 0.15 -10.56 13.40
N SER A 693 1.20 -11.27 13.82
CA SER A 693 1.84 -11.07 15.14
C SER A 693 3.24 -10.46 15.08
N ASP A 694 4.00 -10.69 14.01
CA ASP A 694 5.38 -10.21 13.94
C ASP A 694 5.43 -8.68 13.93
N GLN A 695 6.48 -8.12 14.52
CA GLN A 695 6.68 -6.67 14.51
C GLN A 695 6.94 -6.18 13.08
N PHE A 696 7.65 -6.98 12.30
CA PHE A 696 7.99 -6.70 10.91
C PHE A 696 7.77 -7.91 10.03
N VAL A 697 7.35 -7.68 8.78
CA VAL A 697 7.30 -8.69 7.71
C VAL A 697 7.93 -8.16 6.44
N LEU A 698 8.27 -9.03 5.50
CA LEU A 698 8.81 -8.62 4.20
C LEU A 698 7.71 -8.65 3.14
N ASP A 699 7.58 -7.58 2.36
CA ASP A 699 6.72 -7.55 1.18
C ASP A 699 7.38 -8.33 0.02
N PRO A 700 6.80 -9.45 -0.44
CA PRO A 700 7.38 -10.27 -1.52
C PRO A 700 7.65 -9.49 -2.81
N THR A 701 6.89 -8.43 -3.08
CA THR A 701 7.01 -7.59 -4.29
C THR A 701 8.27 -6.72 -4.30
N ARG A 702 8.96 -6.60 -3.17
CA ARG A 702 10.22 -5.88 -3.01
C ARG A 702 11.36 -6.89 -2.99
N VAL A 703 11.94 -7.15 -4.16
CA VAL A 703 12.88 -8.24 -4.38
C VAL A 703 14.31 -7.71 -4.34
N THR A 704 14.98 -7.89 -3.20
CA THR A 704 16.39 -7.54 -3.04
C THR A 704 17.28 -8.67 -3.56
N LEU A 705 17.89 -8.44 -4.73
CA LEU A 705 18.80 -9.37 -5.39
C LEU A 705 20.23 -9.11 -4.90
N PHE A 706 20.75 -10.04 -4.10
CA PHE A 706 22.12 -10.07 -3.62
C PHE A 706 23.09 -10.57 -4.70
N LEU A 707 24.20 -9.87 -4.84
CA LEU A 707 25.19 -10.01 -5.90
C LEU A 707 26.59 -10.35 -5.37
N GLY A 708 26.77 -10.54 -4.05
CA GLY A 708 28.11 -10.57 -3.44
C GLY A 708 29.10 -11.54 -4.10
N ASN A 709 28.63 -12.70 -4.57
CA ASN A 709 29.49 -13.70 -5.21
C ASN A 709 30.04 -13.26 -6.58
N THR A 710 29.45 -12.25 -7.22
CA THR A 710 29.86 -11.79 -8.56
C THR A 710 31.09 -10.89 -8.53
N GLY A 711 31.50 -10.38 -7.36
CA GLY A 711 32.58 -9.38 -7.25
C GLY A 711 32.26 -8.06 -7.97
N MET A 712 30.99 -7.79 -8.28
CA MET A 712 30.52 -6.51 -8.83
C MET A 712 29.64 -5.83 -7.78
N ASN A 713 29.88 -4.53 -7.56
CA ASN A 713 29.00 -3.76 -6.69
C ASN A 713 27.64 -3.49 -7.37
N GLY A 714 26.64 -3.10 -6.58
CA GLY A 714 25.28 -2.86 -7.07
C GLY A 714 25.18 -1.72 -8.08
N TYR A 715 26.06 -0.70 -7.97
CA TYR A 715 26.14 0.39 -8.94
C TYR A 715 26.57 -0.11 -10.32
N ASP A 716 27.68 -0.85 -10.40
CA ASP A 716 28.19 -1.39 -11.65
C ASP A 716 27.23 -2.38 -12.27
N PHE A 717 26.60 -3.23 -11.45
CA PHE A 717 25.57 -4.14 -11.94
C PHE A 717 24.37 -3.39 -12.52
N ARG A 718 23.90 -2.30 -11.88
CA ARG A 718 22.82 -1.47 -12.41
C ARG A 718 23.22 -0.82 -13.74
N GLU A 719 24.30 -0.06 -13.75
CA GLU A 719 24.66 0.77 -14.90
C GLU A 719 25.14 -0.10 -16.07
N LYS A 720 26.19 -0.89 -15.85
CA LYS A 720 26.91 -1.60 -16.92
C LYS A 720 26.15 -2.83 -17.42
N ILE A 721 25.45 -3.52 -16.51
CA ILE A 721 24.76 -4.77 -16.85
C ILE A 721 23.29 -4.50 -17.14
N LEU A 722 22.51 -4.03 -16.17
CA LEU A 722 21.07 -3.89 -16.35
C LEU A 722 20.73 -2.81 -17.38
N MET A 723 21.22 -1.59 -17.21
CA MET A 723 20.85 -0.44 -18.06
C MET A 723 21.55 -0.47 -19.42
N ASP A 724 22.88 -0.42 -19.46
CA ASP A 724 23.62 -0.25 -20.72
C ASP A 724 23.54 -1.47 -21.63
N ARG A 725 23.65 -2.68 -21.05
CA ARG A 725 23.69 -3.92 -21.83
C ARG A 725 22.30 -4.48 -22.14
N PHE A 726 21.33 -4.33 -21.24
CA PHE A 726 20.02 -4.99 -21.35
C PHE A 726 18.82 -4.04 -21.31
N GLY A 727 18.99 -2.74 -21.10
CA GLY A 727 17.89 -1.77 -21.09
C GLY A 727 16.93 -1.90 -19.90
N ILE A 728 17.36 -2.52 -18.79
CA ILE A 728 16.57 -2.72 -17.58
C ILE A 728 16.86 -1.60 -16.58
N GLN A 729 15.82 -0.85 -16.22
CA GLN A 729 15.91 0.26 -15.25
C GLN A 729 15.48 -0.19 -13.86
N ILE A 730 16.25 0.21 -12.83
CA ILE A 730 15.93 -0.02 -11.43
C ILE A 730 16.22 1.23 -10.60
N ASN A 731 15.53 1.39 -9.47
CA ASN A 731 15.56 2.64 -8.70
C ASN A 731 16.60 2.65 -7.57
N LYS A 732 16.93 1.51 -6.96
CA LYS A 732 17.81 1.46 -5.78
C LYS A 732 18.84 0.34 -5.89
N THR A 733 20.04 0.66 -5.42
CA THR A 733 21.17 -0.24 -5.26
C THR A 733 21.76 -0.06 -3.85
N SER A 734 22.25 -1.14 -3.26
CA SER A 734 23.23 -1.12 -2.16
C SER A 734 24.62 -1.46 -2.73
N ILE A 735 25.61 -1.61 -1.87
CA ILE A 735 26.96 -2.03 -2.25
C ILE A 735 26.93 -3.42 -2.89
N ASN A 736 26.20 -4.37 -2.30
CA ASN A 736 26.20 -5.78 -2.75
C ASN A 736 24.84 -6.30 -3.19
N SER A 737 23.88 -5.41 -3.40
CA SER A 737 22.53 -5.80 -3.84
C SER A 737 21.86 -4.74 -4.70
N VAL A 738 20.85 -5.18 -5.46
CA VAL A 738 19.95 -4.31 -6.20
C VAL A 738 18.51 -4.61 -5.83
N LEU A 739 17.66 -3.57 -5.76
CA LEU A 739 16.24 -3.76 -5.48
C LEU A 739 15.43 -3.75 -6.77
N LEU A 740 14.70 -4.84 -6.97
CA LEU A 740 13.71 -5.00 -8.03
C LEU A 740 12.31 -4.78 -7.42
N ILE A 741 11.56 -3.83 -7.97
CA ILE A 741 10.21 -3.52 -7.50
C ILE A 741 9.20 -4.09 -8.49
N PHE A 742 8.39 -5.03 -8.02
CA PHE A 742 7.26 -5.56 -8.78
C PHE A 742 6.05 -4.65 -8.54
N THR A 743 5.58 -3.99 -9.60
CA THR A 743 4.37 -3.15 -9.59
C THR A 743 3.28 -3.80 -10.44
N ILE A 744 2.07 -3.27 -10.35
CA ILE A 744 0.94 -3.67 -11.21
C ILE A 744 1.19 -3.42 -12.72
N GLY A 745 2.27 -2.72 -13.08
CA GLY A 745 2.68 -2.52 -14.47
C GLY A 745 3.70 -3.54 -14.98
N VAL A 746 4.22 -4.43 -14.12
CA VAL A 746 5.18 -5.46 -14.53
C VAL A 746 4.44 -6.59 -15.25
N THR A 747 5.03 -7.11 -16.33
CA THR A 747 4.45 -8.21 -17.12
C THR A 747 5.27 -9.50 -16.97
N TRP A 748 4.66 -10.65 -17.24
CA TRP A 748 5.39 -11.93 -17.30
C TRP A 748 6.56 -11.90 -18.30
N SER A 749 6.40 -11.20 -19.42
CA SER A 749 7.48 -11.00 -20.39
C SER A 749 8.68 -10.26 -19.78
N SER A 750 8.43 -9.23 -18.97
CA SER A 750 9.48 -8.51 -18.23
C SER A 750 10.20 -9.42 -17.23
N VAL A 751 9.45 -10.29 -16.53
CA VAL A 751 10.02 -11.26 -15.58
C VAL A 751 10.88 -12.31 -16.29
N HIS A 752 10.40 -12.85 -17.41
CA HIS A 752 11.17 -13.77 -18.25
C HIS A 752 12.43 -13.13 -18.80
N HIS A 753 12.33 -11.90 -19.32
CA HIS A 753 13.48 -11.15 -19.79
C HIS A 753 14.54 -10.98 -18.71
N LEU A 754 14.15 -10.64 -17.48
CA LEU A 754 15.08 -10.52 -16.36
C LEU A 754 15.72 -11.87 -15.99
N LEU A 755 14.97 -12.98 -15.97
CA LEU A 755 15.54 -14.31 -15.74
C LEU A 755 16.55 -14.70 -16.81
N ASP A 756 16.26 -14.43 -18.08
CA ASP A 756 17.18 -14.66 -19.20
C ASP A 756 18.45 -13.81 -19.08
N VAL A 757 18.32 -12.55 -18.66
CA VAL A 757 19.45 -11.66 -18.39
C VAL A 757 20.32 -12.23 -17.27
N LEU A 758 19.74 -12.59 -16.12
CA LEU A 758 20.50 -13.19 -15.02
C LEU A 758 21.21 -14.47 -15.44
N ARG A 759 20.56 -15.31 -16.25
CA ARG A 759 21.16 -16.53 -16.77
C ARG A 759 22.31 -16.27 -17.74
N ARG A 760 22.19 -15.27 -18.62
CA ARG A 760 23.27 -14.85 -19.53
C ARG A 760 24.46 -14.31 -18.76
N VAL A 761 24.22 -13.44 -17.78
CA VAL A 761 25.29 -12.91 -16.91
C VAL A 761 25.97 -14.02 -16.12
N ALA A 762 25.20 -14.94 -15.53
CA ALA A 762 25.77 -16.10 -14.84
C ALA A 762 26.57 -17.02 -15.77
N THR A 763 26.17 -17.16 -17.05
CA THR A 763 26.95 -17.90 -18.06
C THR A 763 28.27 -17.22 -18.35
N ASP A 764 28.26 -15.90 -18.48
CA ASP A 764 29.47 -15.11 -18.74
C ASP A 764 30.43 -15.22 -17.54
N LEU A 765 29.93 -15.12 -16.30
CA LEU A 765 30.72 -15.27 -15.08
C LEU A 765 31.32 -16.68 -14.93
N ASP A 766 30.57 -17.73 -15.26
CA ASP A 766 31.10 -19.11 -15.27
C ASP A 766 32.23 -19.25 -16.30
N ARG A 767 32.07 -18.66 -17.50
CA ARG A 767 33.11 -18.67 -18.54
C ARG A 767 34.35 -17.88 -18.12
N GLU A 768 34.17 -16.70 -17.54
CA GLU A 768 35.27 -15.89 -17.02
C GLU A 768 36.04 -16.65 -15.94
N ARG A 769 35.33 -17.35 -15.05
CA ARG A 769 35.93 -18.21 -14.03
C ARG A 769 36.71 -19.38 -14.62
N GLU A 770 36.21 -20.03 -15.67
CA GLU A 770 36.91 -21.15 -16.33
C GLU A 770 38.19 -20.71 -17.05
N LEU A 771 38.21 -19.47 -17.57
CA LEU A 771 39.36 -18.90 -18.27
C LEU A 771 40.34 -18.15 -17.35
N ALA A 772 39.94 -17.90 -16.09
CA ALA A 772 40.72 -17.11 -15.14
C ALA A 772 42.06 -17.78 -14.78
N SER A 773 43.13 -17.00 -14.80
CA SER A 773 44.38 -17.42 -14.17
C SER A 773 44.25 -17.40 -12.63
N VAL A 774 45.25 -17.96 -11.93
CA VAL A 774 45.31 -17.89 -10.46
C VAL A 774 45.29 -16.44 -9.97
N ALA A 775 45.94 -15.53 -10.69
CA ALA A 775 45.98 -14.11 -10.35
C ALA A 775 44.61 -13.44 -10.55
N ASP A 776 43.93 -13.72 -11.66
CA ASP A 776 42.59 -13.18 -11.95
C ASP A 776 41.57 -13.64 -10.91
N TRP A 777 41.63 -14.92 -10.53
CA TRP A 777 40.74 -15.46 -9.51
C TRP A 777 41.03 -14.88 -8.11
N THR A 778 42.30 -14.63 -7.79
CA THR A 778 42.67 -13.95 -6.54
C THR A 778 42.12 -12.52 -6.50
N LEU A 779 42.17 -11.81 -7.62
CA LEU A 779 41.57 -10.47 -7.73
C LEU A 779 40.05 -10.52 -7.61
N HIS A 780 39.38 -11.52 -8.20
CA HIS A 780 37.95 -11.74 -8.04
C HIS A 780 37.57 -11.95 -6.57
N GLN A 781 38.29 -12.82 -5.85
CA GLN A 781 38.03 -13.07 -4.43
C GLN A 781 38.18 -11.80 -3.59
N ARG A 782 39.21 -10.98 -3.85
CA ARG A 782 39.35 -9.67 -3.17
C ARG A 782 38.15 -8.76 -3.43
N ARG A 783 37.66 -8.68 -4.67
CA ARG A 783 36.46 -7.88 -4.97
C ARG A 783 35.21 -8.40 -4.27
N VAL A 784 35.09 -9.72 -4.11
CA VAL A 784 34.00 -10.33 -3.32
C VAL A 784 34.14 -9.90 -1.86
N GLU A 785 35.31 -10.09 -1.25
CA GLU A 785 35.62 -9.67 0.13
C GLU A 785 35.32 -8.19 0.36
N GLU A 786 35.73 -7.31 -0.57
CA GLU A 786 35.48 -5.86 -0.52
C GLU A 786 33.99 -5.49 -0.44
N ILE A 787 33.11 -6.26 -1.09
CA ILE A 787 31.66 -5.97 -1.14
C ILE A 787 30.85 -6.84 -0.17
N THR A 788 31.43 -7.81 0.53
CA THR A 788 30.70 -8.68 1.48
C THR A 788 31.23 -8.63 2.90
N GLU A 789 32.52 -8.42 3.11
CA GLU A 789 33.17 -8.45 4.42
C GLU A 789 33.69 -7.06 4.83
N ASP A 790 34.33 -6.32 3.93
CA ASP A 790 34.90 -4.98 4.19
C ASP A 790 33.89 -3.84 3.98
N LEU A 791 32.64 -4.06 4.40
CA LEU A 791 31.56 -3.08 4.24
C LEU A 791 31.68 -1.88 5.20
N PRO A 792 31.26 -0.67 4.78
CA PRO A 792 31.18 0.48 5.67
C PRO A 792 30.28 0.20 6.87
N HIS A 793 30.68 0.73 8.03
CA HIS A 793 29.76 0.84 9.16
C HIS A 793 28.58 1.75 8.77
N LEU A 794 27.37 1.33 9.15
CA LEU A 794 26.14 2.10 8.96
C LEU A 794 26.00 3.11 10.12
N PRO A 795 26.18 4.43 9.88
CA PRO A 795 26.20 5.42 10.96
C PRO A 795 24.80 5.76 11.48
N ASP A 796 24.60 5.60 12.78
CA ASP A 796 23.44 6.14 13.51
C ASP A 796 23.46 7.67 13.57
N PHE A 797 22.35 8.28 14.02
CA PHE A 797 22.34 9.69 14.33
C PHE A 797 23.36 10.03 15.43
N SER A 798 24.22 11.01 15.16
CA SER A 798 25.26 11.44 16.10
C SER A 798 24.66 12.25 17.25
N GLU A 799 24.48 13.55 17.03
CA GLU A 799 23.80 14.48 17.94
C GLU A 799 23.65 15.84 17.25
N PHE A 800 22.75 16.68 17.77
CA PHE A 800 22.75 18.10 17.46
C PHE A 800 23.85 18.82 18.25
N ASP A 801 24.48 19.83 17.66
CA ASP A 801 25.40 20.67 18.42
C ASP A 801 24.64 21.51 19.47
N ILE A 802 25.31 21.87 20.58
CA ILE A 802 24.72 22.64 21.69
C ILE A 802 24.12 23.97 21.22
N ALA A 803 24.69 24.60 20.19
CA ALA A 803 24.16 25.83 19.58
C ALA A 803 22.73 25.63 19.01
N PHE A 804 22.36 24.40 18.69
CA PHE A 804 21.07 24.02 18.10
C PHE A 804 20.28 23.07 18.98
N ARG A 805 20.61 22.92 20.26
CA ARG A 805 19.79 22.20 21.24
C ARG A 805 18.92 23.17 22.03
N PRO A 806 17.58 23.01 22.04
CA PRO A 806 16.71 23.91 22.80
C PRO A 806 17.01 23.93 24.31
N VAL A 807 17.51 22.82 24.87
CA VAL A 807 18.01 22.70 26.24
C VAL A 807 19.30 21.88 26.25
N ASP A 808 20.19 22.08 27.22
CA ASP A 808 21.53 21.44 27.21
C ASP A 808 21.46 19.90 27.20
N ALA A 809 20.57 19.34 28.01
CA ALA A 809 20.36 17.90 28.14
C ALA A 809 19.13 17.44 27.34
N CYS A 810 19.20 17.44 26.01
CA CYS A 810 18.20 16.82 25.14
C CYS A 810 18.79 16.09 23.93
N ALA A 811 18.02 15.15 23.39
CA ALA A 811 18.33 14.38 22.18
C ALA A 811 17.70 14.95 20.90
N PHE A 812 16.83 15.95 21.01
CA PHE A 812 16.20 16.66 19.88
C PHE A 812 16.87 18.02 19.61
N GLY A 813 16.66 18.60 18.43
CA GLY A 813 17.33 19.84 18.02
C GLY A 813 16.47 20.84 17.26
N ASP A 814 16.88 22.11 17.27
CA ASP A 814 16.33 23.19 16.46
C ASP A 814 16.99 23.20 15.07
N MET A 815 16.60 22.22 14.26
CA MET A 815 17.06 22.09 12.88
C MET A 815 16.67 23.31 12.02
N ARG A 816 15.58 24.02 12.36
CA ARG A 816 15.15 25.22 11.63
C ARG A 816 16.17 26.34 11.81
N ALA A 817 16.57 26.63 13.05
CA ALA A 817 17.58 27.64 13.34
C ALA A 817 18.90 27.32 12.61
N ALA A 818 19.35 26.06 12.67
CA ALA A 818 20.54 25.62 11.95
C ALA A 818 20.43 25.79 10.43
N PHE A 819 19.29 25.40 9.84
CA PHE A 819 19.07 25.49 8.40
C PHE A 819 19.16 26.93 7.88
N TYR A 820 18.54 27.90 8.58
CA TYR A 820 18.59 29.31 8.18
C TYR A 820 19.93 29.98 8.54
N ALA A 821 20.56 29.61 9.65
CA ALA A 821 21.91 30.10 9.98
C ALA A 821 22.93 29.67 8.90
N GLY A 822 22.75 28.48 8.31
CA GLY A 822 23.59 27.99 7.22
C GLY A 822 23.49 28.77 5.90
N TYR A 823 22.58 29.76 5.80
CA TYR A 823 22.46 30.63 4.63
C TYR A 823 23.52 31.73 4.61
N GLU A 824 24.00 32.14 5.78
CA GLU A 824 25.01 33.18 5.90
C GLU A 824 26.36 32.64 5.43
N GLU A 825 26.95 33.30 4.43
CA GLU A 825 28.18 32.82 3.80
C GLU A 825 29.36 32.98 4.75
N SER A 826 29.38 34.04 5.58
CA SER A 826 30.45 34.27 6.56
C SER A 826 30.47 33.24 7.70
N ASP A 827 29.36 32.54 7.92
CA ASP A 827 29.21 31.58 9.03
C ASP A 827 29.51 30.14 8.65
N ARG A 828 29.83 29.89 7.37
CA ARG A 828 30.10 28.56 6.85
C ARG A 828 31.46 28.48 6.17
N GLU A 829 32.05 27.29 6.23
CA GLU A 829 33.21 26.92 5.44
C GLU A 829 32.96 25.57 4.75
N TYR A 830 33.84 25.22 3.83
CA TYR A 830 33.83 23.91 3.19
C TYR A 830 35.02 23.07 3.65
N VAL A 831 34.75 21.80 3.93
CA VAL A 831 35.75 20.85 4.41
C VAL A 831 35.70 19.59 3.57
N GLN A 832 36.77 19.36 2.82
CA GLN A 832 36.97 18.13 2.06
C GLN A 832 36.94 16.90 2.98
N ILE A 833 36.25 15.83 2.58
CA ILE A 833 36.05 14.61 3.39
C ILE A 833 37.39 14.06 3.90
N GLY A 834 38.41 13.99 3.02
CA GLY A 834 39.75 13.53 3.40
C GLY A 834 40.46 14.39 4.45
N SER A 835 40.10 15.68 4.56
CA SER A 835 40.63 16.59 5.58
C SER A 835 39.76 16.65 6.85
N ALA A 836 38.46 16.36 6.72
CA ALA A 836 37.49 16.41 7.81
C ALA A 836 37.87 15.45 8.94
N GLY A 837 38.31 14.23 8.59
CA GLY A 837 38.75 13.24 9.58
C GLY A 837 39.94 13.72 10.42
N ARG A 838 40.90 14.42 9.80
CA ARG A 838 42.04 15.02 10.52
C ARG A 838 41.58 16.13 11.46
N ARG A 839 40.72 17.03 10.99
CA ARG A 839 40.19 18.14 11.81
C ARG A 839 39.46 17.60 13.05
N ILE A 840 38.64 16.56 12.90
CA ILE A 840 37.97 15.90 14.03
C ILE A 840 39.00 15.27 14.97
N ALA A 841 40.04 14.62 14.45
CA ALA A 841 41.10 14.04 15.28
C ALA A 841 41.92 15.09 16.05
N GLU A 842 42.04 16.30 15.52
CA GLU A 842 42.64 17.47 16.17
C GLU A 842 41.71 18.14 17.20
N GLY A 843 40.50 17.59 17.42
CA GLY A 843 39.52 18.09 18.38
C GLY A 843 38.56 19.15 17.82
N ARG A 844 38.61 19.44 16.52
CA ARG A 844 37.65 20.36 15.89
C ARG A 844 36.31 19.69 15.69
N LYS A 845 35.27 20.27 16.28
CA LYS A 845 33.89 19.88 16.01
C LYS A 845 33.44 20.41 14.65
N LEU A 846 32.90 19.55 13.81
CA LEU A 846 32.32 19.92 12.52
C LEU A 846 30.80 19.77 12.59
N VAL A 847 30.04 20.81 12.25
CA VAL A 847 28.58 20.82 12.36
C VAL A 847 27.99 21.16 11.00
N SER A 848 27.12 20.30 10.47
CA SER A 848 26.59 20.48 9.12
C SER A 848 25.66 21.69 9.03
N THR A 849 25.76 22.46 7.95
CA THR A 849 24.88 23.61 7.64
C THR A 849 23.71 23.22 6.75
N THR A 850 23.80 22.07 6.08
CA THR A 850 22.89 21.65 5.01
C THR A 850 22.44 20.21 5.20
N PHE A 851 21.41 19.80 4.46
CA PHE A 851 21.09 18.38 4.33
C PHE A 851 22.10 17.73 3.39
N VAL A 852 22.81 16.69 3.84
CA VAL A 852 23.66 15.85 2.98
C VAL A 852 22.91 14.57 2.67
N VAL A 853 22.42 14.43 1.43
CA VAL A 853 21.46 13.40 1.02
C VAL A 853 21.97 12.66 -0.22
N PRO A 854 22.49 11.44 -0.06
CA PRO A 854 22.78 10.56 -1.20
C PRO A 854 21.50 10.15 -1.92
N TYR A 855 21.53 10.15 -3.26
CA TYR A 855 20.38 9.79 -4.08
C TYR A 855 20.74 8.81 -5.20
N PRO A 856 20.07 7.64 -5.30
CA PRO A 856 19.06 7.07 -4.39
C PRO A 856 19.66 6.55 -3.07
N PRO A 857 18.86 6.34 -1.99
CA PRO A 857 17.39 6.40 -1.93
C PRO A 857 16.80 7.74 -1.45
N GLY A 858 17.61 8.73 -1.04
CA GLY A 858 17.13 10.08 -0.74
C GLY A 858 16.72 10.37 0.70
N PHE A 859 17.29 9.67 1.68
CA PHE A 859 17.25 10.06 3.10
C PHE A 859 18.57 10.78 3.49
N PRO A 860 18.54 11.78 4.38
CA PRO A 860 19.74 12.52 4.75
C PRO A 860 20.69 11.70 5.63
N VAL A 861 21.99 11.70 5.30
CA VAL A 861 23.07 11.20 6.18
C VAL A 861 23.48 12.27 7.19
N LEU A 862 23.41 13.55 6.79
CA LEU A 862 23.54 14.70 7.70
C LEU A 862 22.35 15.62 7.55
N VAL A 863 21.95 16.23 8.66
CA VAL A 863 20.98 17.32 8.70
C VAL A 863 21.61 18.59 9.26
N PRO A 864 21.07 19.79 8.96
CA PRO A 864 21.55 21.04 9.53
C PRO A 864 21.58 20.99 11.06
N GLY A 865 22.71 21.41 11.65
CA GLY A 865 22.94 21.44 13.09
C GLY A 865 23.45 20.11 13.67
N GLN A 866 23.54 19.05 12.86
CA GLN A 866 24.09 17.76 13.28
C GLN A 866 25.62 17.80 13.31
N VAL A 867 26.20 17.23 14.37
CA VAL A 867 27.66 17.04 14.49
C VAL A 867 28.11 15.92 13.56
N VAL A 868 29.13 16.17 12.74
CA VAL A 868 29.70 15.16 11.83
C VAL A 868 30.57 14.20 12.63
N SER A 869 30.19 12.93 12.69
CA SER A 869 30.97 11.87 13.37
C SER A 869 32.00 11.23 12.43
N LYS A 870 32.92 10.44 12.99
CA LYS A 870 33.91 9.71 12.19
C LYS A 870 33.23 8.66 11.32
N GLU A 871 32.26 7.95 11.87
CA GLU A 871 31.47 6.90 11.20
C GLU A 871 30.72 7.49 10.00
N ILE A 872 30.16 8.68 10.14
CA ILE A 872 29.51 9.40 9.03
C ILE A 872 30.51 9.73 7.92
N LEU A 873 31.72 10.21 8.26
CA LEU A 873 32.74 10.49 7.26
C LEU A 873 33.21 9.23 6.54
N TYR A 874 33.41 8.13 7.27
CA TYR A 874 33.78 6.84 6.68
C TYR A 874 32.71 6.35 5.72
N PHE A 875 31.44 6.40 6.13
CA PHE A 875 30.32 6.05 5.28
C PHE A 875 30.27 6.91 4.01
N LEU A 876 30.31 8.25 4.14
CA LEU A 876 30.31 9.17 3.00
C LEU A 876 31.50 8.95 2.06
N ALA A 877 32.68 8.62 2.57
CA ALA A 877 33.87 8.35 1.78
C ALA A 877 33.77 7.06 0.95
N GLN A 878 32.91 6.11 1.34
CA GLN A 878 32.70 4.82 0.69
C GLN A 878 31.40 4.75 -0.12
N LEU A 879 30.65 5.86 -0.23
CA LEU A 879 29.45 5.90 -1.04
C LEU A 879 29.79 5.89 -2.54
N ASP A 880 29.28 4.88 -3.24
CA ASP A 880 29.39 4.75 -4.71
C ASP A 880 28.39 5.64 -5.49
N VAL A 881 27.71 6.56 -4.81
CA VAL A 881 26.65 7.40 -5.40
C VAL A 881 27.23 8.74 -5.87
N LYS A 882 27.03 9.05 -7.16
CA LYS A 882 27.50 10.31 -7.76
C LYS A 882 26.64 11.53 -7.39
N GLU A 883 25.35 11.32 -7.13
CA GLU A 883 24.41 12.38 -6.78
C GLU A 883 24.24 12.46 -5.26
N ILE A 884 24.88 13.45 -4.62
CA ILE A 884 24.73 13.74 -3.20
C ILE A 884 24.30 15.19 -3.04
N HIS A 885 23.03 15.42 -2.68
CA HIS A 885 22.52 16.79 -2.46
C HIS A 885 23.18 17.37 -1.20
N GLY A 886 23.58 18.64 -1.23
CA GLY A 886 24.25 19.32 -0.14
C GLY A 886 25.74 19.01 0.03
N TYR A 887 26.32 18.18 -0.85
CA TYR A 887 27.76 17.94 -0.93
C TYR A 887 28.33 18.53 -2.23
N ASN A 888 29.45 19.24 -2.13
CA ASN A 888 30.19 19.73 -3.29
C ASN A 888 31.50 18.92 -3.42
N PRO A 889 31.74 18.18 -4.52
CA PRO A 889 32.97 17.39 -4.66
C PRO A 889 34.27 18.21 -4.63
N ASP A 890 34.25 19.45 -5.15
CA ASP A 890 35.43 20.31 -5.25
C ASP A 890 35.73 21.09 -3.96
N LEU A 891 34.69 21.40 -3.17
CA LEU A 891 34.82 22.16 -1.92
C LEU A 891 34.74 21.27 -0.67
N GLY A 892 33.89 20.25 -0.70
CA GLY A 892 33.63 19.32 0.39
C GLY A 892 32.28 19.55 1.09
N LEU A 893 32.20 19.15 2.35
CA LEU A 893 31.03 19.34 3.22
C LEU A 893 30.91 20.80 3.65
N SER A 894 29.72 21.37 3.57
CA SER A 894 29.45 22.69 4.16
C SER A 894 29.18 22.53 5.66
N VAL A 895 29.99 23.22 6.47
CA VAL A 895 29.94 23.17 7.94
C VAL A 895 30.04 24.58 8.53
N PHE A 896 29.56 24.76 9.76
CA PHE A 896 29.69 26.03 10.47
C PHE A 896 31.14 26.32 10.86
N THR A 897 31.52 27.60 10.82
CA THR A 897 32.78 28.07 11.42
C THR A 897 32.71 28.01 12.95
N VAL A 898 33.87 27.99 13.60
CA VAL A 898 33.95 27.93 15.07
C VAL A 898 33.34 29.20 15.66
N GLU A 899 33.67 30.36 15.08
CA GLU A 899 33.18 31.66 15.49
C GLU A 899 31.65 31.77 15.37
N ALA A 900 31.06 31.14 14.35
CA ALA A 900 29.62 31.10 14.19
C ALA A 900 28.94 30.24 15.27
N LEU A 901 29.48 29.05 15.56
CA LEU A 901 28.95 28.17 16.60
C LEU A 901 29.00 28.84 17.98
N ASP A 902 30.13 29.42 18.37
CA ASP A 902 30.28 30.13 19.65
C ASP A 902 29.28 31.27 19.78
N ARG A 903 29.08 32.04 18.70
CA ARG A 903 28.12 33.15 18.67
C ARG A 903 26.68 32.66 18.78
N LEU A 904 26.31 31.59 18.06
CA LEU A 904 24.98 31.01 18.08
C LEU A 904 24.67 30.36 19.44
N GLU A 905 25.64 29.67 20.06
CA GLU A 905 25.52 29.13 21.42
C GLU A 905 25.31 30.24 22.45
N ALA A 906 26.06 31.34 22.36
CA ALA A 906 25.89 32.49 23.24
C ALA A 906 24.50 33.13 23.08
N GLN A 907 24.02 33.30 21.84
CA GLN A 907 22.69 33.82 21.56
C GLN A 907 21.59 32.92 22.12
N ARG A 908 21.72 31.61 21.91
CA ARG A 908 20.79 30.60 22.45
C ARG A 908 20.76 30.65 23.98
N SER A 909 21.93 30.64 24.62
CA SER A 909 22.03 30.66 26.08
C SER A 909 21.48 31.96 26.69
N ALA A 910 21.69 33.10 26.03
CA ALA A 910 21.07 34.37 26.41
C ALA A 910 19.54 34.33 26.28
N ALA A 911 19.01 33.73 25.21
CA ALA A 911 17.57 33.55 25.03
C ALA A 911 16.96 32.66 26.12
N THR A 912 17.61 31.54 26.46
CA THR A 912 17.17 30.64 27.53
C THR A 912 17.17 31.35 28.90
N ALA A 913 18.19 32.15 29.20
CA ALA A 913 18.26 32.94 30.43
C ALA A 913 17.17 34.04 30.50
N ALA A 914 16.86 34.68 29.38
CA ALA A 914 15.79 35.68 29.30
C ALA A 914 14.40 35.08 29.53
N VAL A 915 14.13 33.87 29.03
CA VAL A 915 12.86 33.17 29.27
C VAL A 915 12.73 32.74 30.74
N GLY A 916 13.83 32.34 31.39
CA GLY A 916 13.85 31.99 32.82
C GLY A 916 13.62 33.16 33.79
N THR A 917 13.72 34.41 33.33
CA THR A 917 13.54 35.62 34.15
C THR A 917 12.17 36.31 33.95
N ALA A 918 11.32 35.77 33.06
CA ALA A 918 10.05 36.39 32.65
C ALA A 918 8.79 35.81 33.33
N TYR A 919 8.88 35.40 34.60
CA TYR A 919 7.70 35.20 35.46
C TYR A 919 7.73 36.19 36.63
N PRO A 920 6.98 37.30 36.60
CA PRO A 920 6.55 37.93 37.83
C PRO A 920 5.60 36.95 38.51
N SER A 921 5.86 36.64 39.78
CA SER A 921 4.91 35.96 40.66
C SER A 921 3.56 36.67 40.59
N PHE A 922 2.57 36.04 39.96
CA PHE A 922 1.19 36.50 40.03
C PHE A 922 0.67 36.09 41.41
N GLU A 923 0.79 36.98 42.41
CA GLU A 923 0.08 36.83 43.67
C GLU A 923 -1.42 36.94 43.38
N LEU A 924 -2.14 35.83 43.51
CA LEU A 924 -3.59 35.83 43.58
C LEU A 924 -4.01 36.62 44.83
N PRO A 925 -4.93 37.62 44.73
CA PRO A 925 -5.47 38.28 45.91
C PRO A 925 -6.24 37.26 46.76
N PRO A 926 -6.07 37.25 48.09
CA PRO A 926 -6.84 36.38 48.96
C PRO A 926 -8.21 37.00 49.22
N ASP A 927 -9.15 36.86 48.29
CA ASP A 927 -10.58 36.69 48.60
C ASP A 927 -11.41 36.47 47.34
N ALA A 928 -11.79 35.23 47.08
CA ALA A 928 -12.81 34.85 46.10
C ALA A 928 -13.84 33.91 46.74
N SER A 929 -14.23 34.19 47.98
CA SER A 929 -15.25 33.42 48.71
C SER A 929 -16.58 34.14 48.90
N VAL A 930 -16.74 35.37 48.40
CA VAL A 930 -18.00 36.12 48.50
C VAL A 930 -18.38 36.65 47.13
N LEU A 931 -19.30 35.94 46.47
CA LEU A 931 -20.39 36.46 45.62
C LEU A 931 -21.00 35.31 44.81
N ASN A 932 -21.66 34.39 45.51
CA ASN A 932 -22.72 33.57 44.94
C ASN A 932 -24.01 33.90 45.69
N GLY A 933 -24.90 34.66 45.07
CA GLY A 933 -26.24 34.90 45.59
C GLY A 933 -26.87 36.20 45.09
N GLY A 934 -27.76 36.10 44.10
CA GLY A 934 -28.61 37.23 43.72
C GLY A 934 -29.30 37.09 42.38
N ARG A 935 -30.41 36.33 42.36
CA ARG A 935 -31.44 36.37 41.32
C ARG A 935 -31.85 37.82 41.02
N ASN A 936 -32.07 38.16 39.75
CA ASN A 936 -33.28 38.88 39.32
C ASN A 936 -33.46 38.79 37.81
N GLY A 937 -34.67 38.39 37.41
CA GLY A 937 -35.16 38.56 36.05
C GLY A 937 -35.83 39.92 35.84
N ASP A 938 -36.44 40.00 34.66
CA ASP A 938 -37.40 40.99 34.16
C ASP A 938 -36.91 42.21 33.34
N ARG A 939 -37.32 42.15 32.05
CA ARG A 939 -37.76 43.23 31.13
C ARG A 939 -36.64 44.13 30.55
N VAL A 940 -36.59 44.45 29.26
CA VAL A 940 -37.63 45.00 28.36
C VAL A 940 -37.31 44.73 26.87
N LYS A 941 -38.40 44.55 26.12
CA LYS A 941 -38.69 44.50 24.67
C LYS A 941 -37.93 45.44 23.69
N GLN A 942 -37.70 44.91 22.48
CA GLN A 942 -38.03 45.39 21.12
C GLN A 942 -38.29 46.88 20.84
N THR A 943 -37.61 47.43 19.81
CA THR A 943 -38.10 48.04 18.52
C THR A 943 -36.88 48.62 17.76
N GLU A 944 -36.61 48.29 16.48
CA GLU A 944 -37.02 49.02 15.23
C GLU A 944 -36.69 50.53 15.29
N ASP A 945 -36.10 51.25 14.34
CA ASP A 945 -35.66 51.06 12.93
C ASP A 945 -34.72 52.26 12.60
N VAL A 946 -33.82 52.10 11.62
CA VAL A 946 -33.62 52.85 10.35
C VAL A 946 -32.39 52.30 9.63
#